data_AF-A0A9W8LRL3-F1
#
_entry.id   AF-A0A9W8LRL3-F1
#
_cell.length_a   1.000
_cell.length_b   1.000
_cell.length_c   1.000
_cell.angle_alpha   90.00
_cell.angle_beta   90.00
_cell.angle_gamma   90.00
#
_symmetry.space_group_name_H-M   'P 1'
#
loop_
_entity.id
_entity.type
_entity.pdbx_description
1 polymer ?
#
loop_
_entity_poly.entity_id
_entity_poly.type
_entity_poly.pdbx_seq_one_letter_code
_entity_poly.pdbx_strand_id
1 'polypeptide(L)'
;GIAEEDSSEEEPDSDSDDSQSSDDGSIGIVGAFNGVSSFSPDSPGSALSLNSSMTSFVALSQNAVELLAAGSSTGDVAAACALYKRDGTFAKAYFGGTISMLNSTTLGYVFGVDAAGNIDAMTGGVNGPVNALYCDDKTQLVYVGGNFTNTASGLTTSVATMRSLSTGGLAVYQASEGTWQALSFHGVDGPVFDFTKMKDNVYAVGAFSATVDNATYVALDTQPVDLSSCTITGGNSAETAGFNDPHNIICTTGTESAGNTWLMRDKLPGYYRIDFPFKTTPSLLRLMNTRYQGRGTKTIRVEAVPNNQALTMSYLDPDTRTEMFCTQSCPMLQNYDWQEFRFVDNVSTLANITGVTVNIVDWYGMGGGFNKIELYRRDARIYAIDDFNSLPCSKQAIRPSSMVTGSWQKTTAASYHGEYLTLSVGVNDIKSEQTQNATVTMVPFVPESGFYKVYMTIPGCQNTNTCLQRTSAKVTWLMDSGRSILTTVTQHNLEDLEIELFSGYAPASSEEFSSAIYIGISPNATVDPQATTAEVVVDSFRFERITSYTDLNGVLQMFENLTSDMQRNGPLYAPLANGLPTGSVVYTAAYGVSNNTQQDDTLFLGGQFQDSERGYSNVAQYRGESIDPLGDTGIHGIVRSMAFVDSSLFIGGSFNGTTDGSQALNNVAEFNTTDQKWYQLVGGVNNTVTEVVPYSPFGSRAVAFTGDFQSLYTGDVSDPTEIRANGLAMWDTLAGGWTNTPYLQSSPSVLHAHEYQNNVENTALAAGRFSAAAALEANGAVLLSPQQNIQAIDMMGFELQPSPDGQFVVNTGLWYAKNSDASSALIVGGRFRTLDGAANVARLDDGKWRKVLDEVGGEVLALNNAANLLFIGGVANETAGFSGLTVLDMDRRKEVGIQHLQGPDGDSTNVRVNKVAIRKDTSMVVVGGNFTTAGGMLSCPYICTLDINESQWSPLSTSTLIGPVVDMLFTENSFIVAGTFKNGTQPTLYLQQYSFVDNSWSDVPGADQLPGPVTVISAASNGEETIASFYIVGISSDSDATPYFAKFDGKSVTNLPFTIDSKSTIRGVLEVPRSRIPNSVLGNSPTLSRRSDSDPVVPSGYVLAMSGDLYLPSGRRASN
;
A
#
# COMPACT_ATOMS: atom_id res chain seq x y z
N GLY A 1 -39.97 -32.86 -17.39
CA GLY A 1 -41.14 -31.99 -17.32
C GLY A 1 -41.85 -32.27 -16.03
N ILE A 2 -42.10 -31.20 -15.25
CA ILE A 2 -43.19 -30.97 -14.27
C ILE A 2 -43.32 -32.07 -13.20
N ALA A 3 -42.76 -31.87 -11.99
CA ALA A 3 -43.41 -31.28 -10.78
C ALA A 3 -44.47 -32.24 -10.18
N GLU A 4 -44.68 -32.41 -8.88
CA GLU A 4 -44.36 -31.65 -7.66
C GLU A 4 -44.85 -32.54 -6.48
N GLU A 5 -44.29 -32.29 -5.28
CA GLU A 5 -44.85 -32.38 -3.92
C GLU A 5 -45.68 -33.63 -3.49
N ASP A 6 -45.53 -34.18 -2.29
CA ASP A 6 -45.59 -33.48 -1.00
C ASP A 6 -45.04 -34.35 0.16
N SER A 7 -44.71 -33.62 1.22
CA SER A 7 -44.09 -33.90 2.51
C SER A 7 -44.68 -35.00 3.42
N SER A 8 -43.81 -35.65 4.21
CA SER A 8 -43.94 -35.78 5.67
C SER A 8 -42.70 -36.46 6.28
N GLU A 9 -42.32 -35.93 7.45
CA GLU A 9 -41.12 -36.20 8.24
C GLU A 9 -41.10 -37.60 8.88
N GLU A 10 -39.97 -38.29 8.78
CA GLU A 10 -39.50 -39.29 9.76
C GLU A 10 -38.04 -38.94 10.08
N GLU A 11 -37.75 -38.67 11.37
CA GLU A 11 -36.39 -38.62 11.90
C GLU A 11 -35.76 -40.02 11.82
N PRO A 12 -34.50 -40.15 11.34
CA PRO A 12 -33.71 -41.34 11.61
C PRO A 12 -32.67 -41.07 12.69
N ASP A 13 -32.68 -41.93 13.72
CA ASP A 13 -31.60 -42.14 14.67
C ASP A 13 -30.25 -42.25 13.93
N SER A 14 -29.33 -41.33 14.23
CA SER A 14 -27.93 -41.44 13.82
C SER A 14 -27.16 -42.20 14.90
N ASP A 15 -26.85 -43.46 14.64
CA ASP A 15 -25.74 -44.17 15.30
C ASP A 15 -24.48 -43.34 15.10
N SER A 16 -23.99 -42.76 16.20
CA SER A 16 -22.71 -42.09 16.28
C SER A 16 -21.61 -43.15 16.18
N ASP A 17 -21.03 -43.30 14.99
CA ASP A 17 -19.66 -43.79 14.85
C ASP A 17 -18.75 -42.82 15.61
N ASP A 18 -18.48 -43.14 16.88
CA ASP A 18 -17.41 -42.57 17.69
C ASP A 18 -16.09 -42.94 16.99
N SER A 19 -15.72 -42.16 15.98
CA SER A 19 -14.36 -42.16 15.45
C SER A 19 -13.47 -41.63 16.56
N GLN A 20 -12.87 -42.55 17.32
CA GLN A 20 -11.73 -42.25 18.17
C GLN A 20 -10.70 -41.52 17.31
N SER A 21 -10.60 -40.21 17.53
CA SER A 21 -9.50 -39.35 17.11
C SER A 21 -8.19 -40.04 17.49
N SER A 22 -7.56 -40.72 16.52
CA SER A 22 -6.21 -41.23 16.68
C SER A 22 -5.29 -40.03 16.90
N ASP A 23 -4.47 -40.07 17.95
CA ASP A 23 -3.43 -39.06 18.19
C ASP A 23 -2.59 -38.84 16.92
N ASP A 24 -2.83 -37.70 16.26
CA ASP A 24 -2.26 -37.32 14.97
C ASP A 24 -0.85 -36.73 15.16
N GLY A 25 0.16 -37.57 14.98
CA GLY A 25 1.57 -37.16 15.08
C GLY A 25 1.96 -36.15 13.99
N SER A 26 2.68 -35.10 14.39
CA SER A 26 3.25 -34.08 13.50
C SER A 26 4.65 -34.48 12.99
N ILE A 27 5.09 -33.93 11.86
CA ILE A 27 6.41 -34.23 11.26
C ILE A 27 7.37 -33.06 11.49
N GLY A 28 8.49 -33.31 12.16
CA GLY A 28 9.57 -32.33 12.32
C GLY A 28 10.53 -32.36 11.14
N ILE A 29 10.85 -31.20 10.57
CA ILE A 29 11.85 -31.04 9.50
C ILE A 29 12.99 -30.19 10.04
N VAL A 30 14.23 -30.64 9.85
CA VAL A 30 15.44 -29.90 10.23
C VAL A 30 16.37 -29.71 9.03
N GLY A 31 17.14 -28.62 9.00
CA GLY A 31 18.03 -28.32 7.87
C GLY A 31 18.80 -27.00 7.98
N ALA A 32 19.29 -26.52 6.82
CA ALA A 32 20.06 -25.28 6.67
C ALA A 32 19.21 -24.17 6.04
N PHE A 33 18.19 -23.70 6.75
CA PHE A 33 17.26 -22.70 6.26
C PHE A 33 16.94 -21.64 7.32
N ASN A 34 16.55 -20.44 6.87
CA ASN A 34 16.15 -19.32 7.73
C ASN A 34 14.64 -19.00 7.65
N GLY A 35 13.96 -19.57 6.65
CA GLY A 35 12.52 -19.47 6.49
C GLY A 35 12.02 -20.56 5.54
N VAL A 36 10.71 -20.77 5.52
CA VAL A 36 10.09 -21.88 4.81
C VAL A 36 8.76 -21.46 4.17
N SER A 37 8.44 -22.07 3.03
CA SER A 37 7.16 -21.95 2.32
C SER A 37 6.74 -23.29 1.74
N SER A 38 5.43 -23.52 1.62
CA SER A 38 4.86 -24.63 0.86
C SER A 38 5.00 -24.38 -0.64
N PHE A 39 5.62 -25.31 -1.34
CA PHE A 39 5.71 -25.27 -2.81
C PHE A 39 4.48 -25.91 -3.47
N SER A 40 3.90 -25.23 -4.48
CA SER A 40 2.88 -25.79 -5.38
C SER A 40 3.40 -25.80 -6.83
N PRO A 41 3.08 -26.82 -7.66
CA PRO A 41 3.41 -26.78 -9.09
C PRO A 41 2.65 -25.69 -9.86
N ASP A 42 1.46 -25.32 -9.38
CA ASP A 42 0.52 -24.42 -10.06
C ASP A 42 0.61 -22.96 -9.59
N SER A 43 1.28 -22.70 -8.45
CA SER A 43 1.66 -21.36 -7.99
C SER A 43 3.14 -21.37 -7.59
N PRO A 44 3.99 -20.44 -8.05
CA PRO A 44 5.44 -20.45 -7.80
C PRO A 44 5.83 -20.10 -6.35
N GLY A 45 5.09 -20.60 -5.34
CA GLY A 45 5.21 -20.37 -3.89
C GLY A 45 6.45 -20.97 -3.21
N SER A 46 7.60 -21.00 -3.89
CA SER A 46 8.89 -21.33 -3.27
C SER A 46 9.47 -20.12 -2.53
N ALA A 47 10.31 -20.36 -1.52
CA ALA A 47 11.23 -19.34 -1.00
C ALA A 47 11.90 -18.62 -2.19
N LEU A 48 11.73 -17.30 -2.26
CA LEU A 48 12.13 -16.51 -3.42
C LEU A 48 13.54 -16.01 -3.20
N SER A 49 14.45 -16.32 -4.12
CA SER A 49 15.70 -15.56 -4.23
C SER A 49 15.41 -14.25 -4.95
N LEU A 50 15.68 -13.14 -4.28
CA LEU A 50 15.37 -11.80 -4.73
C LEU A 50 16.67 -10.98 -4.88
N ASN A 51 16.59 -9.87 -5.59
CA ASN A 51 17.73 -8.98 -5.78
C ASN A 51 17.60 -7.79 -4.83
N SER A 52 18.41 -7.76 -3.77
CA SER A 52 18.42 -6.68 -2.77
C SER A 52 18.84 -5.30 -3.31
N SER A 53 19.31 -5.20 -4.56
CA SER A 53 19.54 -3.92 -5.23
C SER A 53 18.29 -3.35 -5.91
N MET A 54 17.20 -4.12 -5.96
CA MET A 54 15.92 -3.72 -6.55
C MET A 54 14.80 -3.81 -5.51
N THR A 55 13.74 -3.03 -5.70
CA THR A 55 12.53 -3.17 -4.90
C THR A 55 11.73 -4.38 -5.40
N SER A 56 11.37 -5.27 -4.49
CA SER A 56 10.50 -6.43 -4.73
C SER A 56 9.14 -6.18 -4.08
N PHE A 57 8.09 -6.62 -4.76
CA PHE A 57 6.70 -6.56 -4.31
C PHE A 57 6.21 -7.99 -4.15
N VAL A 58 5.94 -8.40 -2.92
CA VAL A 58 5.59 -9.78 -2.58
C VAL A 58 4.22 -9.85 -1.92
N ALA A 59 3.48 -10.92 -2.22
CA ALA A 59 2.30 -11.33 -1.50
C ALA A 59 2.69 -12.45 -0.51
N LEU A 60 2.23 -12.32 0.74
CA LEU A 60 2.53 -13.18 1.87
C LEU A 60 1.23 -13.82 2.37
N SER A 61 1.14 -15.15 2.31
CA SER A 61 0.06 -15.92 2.90
C SER A 61 0.59 -16.82 4.02
N GLN A 62 -0.29 -17.55 4.70
CA GLN A 62 0.10 -18.45 5.80
C GLN A 62 1.20 -19.44 5.42
N ASN A 63 1.16 -19.99 4.20
CA ASN A 63 2.09 -21.03 3.78
C ASN A 63 2.90 -20.66 2.52
N ALA A 64 2.56 -19.59 1.79
CA ALA A 64 3.21 -19.26 0.52
C ALA A 64 3.67 -17.80 0.47
N VAL A 65 4.70 -17.57 -0.34
CA VAL A 65 5.13 -16.23 -0.77
C VAL A 65 5.14 -16.17 -2.29
N GLU A 66 4.62 -15.08 -2.85
CA GLU A 66 4.57 -14.88 -4.31
C GLU A 66 5.21 -13.55 -4.69
N LEU A 67 6.01 -13.55 -5.76
CA LEU A 67 6.55 -12.32 -6.34
C LEU A 67 5.53 -11.73 -7.31
N LEU A 68 4.94 -10.60 -6.95
CA LEU A 68 4.00 -9.88 -7.83
C LEU A 68 4.74 -9.08 -8.90
N ALA A 69 5.79 -8.38 -8.48
CA ALA A 69 6.64 -7.58 -9.35
C ALA A 69 8.02 -7.38 -8.71
N ALA A 70 9.01 -7.07 -9.53
CA ALA A 70 10.28 -6.54 -9.08
C ALA A 70 10.69 -5.40 -10.02
N GLY A 71 11.29 -4.35 -9.49
CA GLY A 71 11.84 -3.28 -10.31
C GLY A 71 12.30 -2.05 -9.52
N SER A 72 12.93 -1.12 -10.24
CA SER A 72 13.65 0.07 -9.78
C SER A 72 14.85 -0.19 -8.87
N SER A 73 15.96 0.51 -9.12
CA SER A 73 17.04 0.70 -8.12
C SER A 73 16.94 2.07 -7.42
N THR A 74 16.04 2.94 -7.88
CA THR A 74 15.93 4.35 -7.48
C THR A 74 14.53 4.69 -6.98
N GLY A 75 14.43 5.15 -5.74
CA GLY A 75 13.17 5.43 -5.05
C GLY A 75 12.70 4.26 -4.18
N ASP A 76 11.83 4.60 -3.22
CA ASP A 76 11.27 3.71 -2.22
C ASP A 76 9.74 3.77 -2.25
N VAL A 77 9.10 2.70 -1.75
CA VAL A 77 7.64 2.62 -1.58
C VAL A 77 7.31 3.13 -0.19
N ALA A 78 6.25 3.92 -0.06
CA ALA A 78 5.76 4.45 1.20
C ALA A 78 4.30 4.11 1.50
N ALA A 79 3.54 3.63 0.50
CA ALA A 79 2.14 3.30 0.67
C ALA A 79 1.71 2.13 -0.21
N ALA A 80 0.76 1.34 0.27
CA ALA A 80 0.13 0.28 -0.48
C ALA A 80 -1.34 0.13 -0.10
N CYS A 81 -2.19 -0.21 -1.07
CA CYS A 81 -3.54 -0.70 -0.84
C CYS A 81 -3.92 -1.73 -1.91
N ALA A 82 -4.96 -2.53 -1.67
CA ALA A 82 -5.44 -3.51 -2.66
C ALA A 82 -6.93 -3.31 -2.93
N LEU A 83 -7.33 -3.56 -4.18
CA LEU A 83 -8.72 -3.72 -4.57
C LEU A 83 -9.04 -5.20 -4.76
N TYR A 84 -10.21 -5.60 -4.26
CA TYR A 84 -10.80 -6.90 -4.45
C TYR A 84 -12.08 -6.78 -5.28
N LYS A 85 -12.42 -7.86 -5.98
CA LYS A 85 -13.71 -7.97 -6.67
C LYS A 85 -14.80 -8.29 -5.65
N ARG A 86 -16.06 -8.13 -6.05
CA ARG A 86 -17.24 -8.42 -5.19
C ARG A 86 -17.31 -9.87 -4.70
N ASP A 87 -16.63 -10.81 -5.36
CA ASP A 87 -16.53 -12.22 -4.96
C ASP A 87 -15.37 -12.49 -3.97
N GLY A 88 -14.66 -11.45 -3.53
CA GLY A 88 -13.50 -11.55 -2.63
C GLY A 88 -12.19 -11.87 -3.33
N THR A 89 -12.18 -12.05 -4.66
CA THR A 89 -10.94 -12.34 -5.39
C THR A 89 -10.07 -11.10 -5.54
N PHE A 90 -8.75 -11.27 -5.36
CA PHE A 90 -7.78 -10.19 -5.56
C PHE A 90 -7.87 -9.63 -6.99
N ALA A 91 -8.01 -8.31 -7.11
CA ALA A 91 -8.10 -7.63 -8.41
C ALA A 91 -6.75 -6.98 -8.77
N LYS A 92 -6.28 -6.07 -7.93
CA LYS A 92 -5.07 -5.27 -8.19
C LYS A 92 -4.54 -4.67 -6.90
N ALA A 93 -3.23 -4.68 -6.70
CA ALA A 93 -2.53 -3.94 -5.66
C ALA A 93 -2.04 -2.60 -6.22
N TYR A 94 -2.10 -1.54 -5.43
CA TYR A 94 -1.56 -0.23 -5.76
C TYR A 94 -0.43 0.13 -4.81
N PHE A 95 0.61 0.73 -5.36
CA PHE A 95 1.80 1.14 -4.62
C PHE A 95 2.11 2.61 -4.93
N GLY A 96 2.51 3.34 -3.90
CA GLY A 96 2.87 4.76 -3.97
C GLY A 96 4.20 5.03 -3.25
N GLY A 97 4.94 6.04 -3.69
CA GLY A 97 6.20 6.41 -3.05
C GLY A 97 7.01 7.41 -3.86
N THR A 98 8.33 7.25 -3.84
CA THR A 98 9.29 8.02 -4.66
C THR A 98 9.73 7.27 -5.93
N ILE A 99 9.13 6.10 -6.19
CA ILE A 99 9.44 5.28 -7.35
C ILE A 99 8.96 5.98 -8.63
N SER A 100 9.88 6.15 -9.58
CA SER A 100 9.63 6.80 -10.87
C SER A 100 9.84 5.89 -12.07
N MET A 101 10.33 4.65 -11.87
CA MET A 101 10.51 3.67 -12.95
C MET A 101 10.32 2.23 -12.46
N LEU A 102 9.70 1.37 -13.26
CA LEU A 102 9.61 -0.08 -13.01
C LEU A 102 9.73 -0.85 -14.33
N ASN A 103 10.67 -1.80 -14.45
CA ASN A 103 10.88 -2.62 -15.65
C ASN A 103 10.91 -1.86 -16.99
N SER A 104 11.52 -0.67 -17.00
CA SER A 104 11.62 0.28 -18.13
C SER A 104 10.40 1.18 -18.39
N THR A 105 9.33 1.04 -17.60
CA THR A 105 8.17 1.93 -17.63
C THR A 105 8.40 3.12 -16.71
N THR A 106 8.27 4.34 -17.22
CA THR A 106 8.26 5.56 -16.39
C THR A 106 6.92 5.66 -15.65
N LEU A 107 6.99 5.91 -14.35
CA LEU A 107 5.83 5.98 -13.44
C LEU A 107 5.75 7.37 -12.81
N GLY A 108 4.54 7.86 -12.57
CA GLY A 108 4.30 9.10 -11.83
C GLY A 108 4.04 8.85 -10.35
N TYR A 109 5.02 8.27 -9.63
CA TYR A 109 5.00 8.06 -8.17
C TYR A 109 3.91 7.14 -7.60
N VAL A 110 2.97 6.67 -8.43
CA VAL A 110 1.92 5.72 -8.09
C VAL A 110 1.62 4.79 -9.27
N PHE A 111 1.33 3.53 -8.99
CA PHE A 111 1.02 2.52 -10.00
C PHE A 111 0.26 1.34 -9.40
N GLY A 112 -0.41 0.57 -10.26
CA GLY A 112 -1.05 -0.69 -9.90
C GLY A 112 -0.33 -1.91 -10.46
N VAL A 113 -0.48 -3.06 -9.80
CA VAL A 113 0.02 -4.38 -10.21
C VAL A 113 -1.11 -5.39 -10.05
N ASP A 114 -1.48 -6.07 -11.14
CA ASP A 114 -2.50 -7.12 -11.10
C ASP A 114 -1.90 -8.50 -10.71
N ALA A 115 -2.76 -9.50 -10.53
CA ALA A 115 -2.35 -10.86 -10.19
C ALA A 115 -1.41 -11.53 -11.22
N ALA A 116 -1.37 -11.03 -12.46
CA ALA A 116 -0.50 -11.54 -13.51
C ALA A 116 0.84 -10.77 -13.58
N GLY A 117 1.05 -9.79 -12.70
CA GLY A 117 2.23 -8.94 -12.67
C GLY A 117 2.22 -7.81 -13.70
N ASN A 118 1.07 -7.52 -14.33
CA ASN A 118 0.97 -6.39 -15.27
C ASN A 118 0.92 -5.06 -14.52
N ILE A 119 1.66 -4.09 -15.04
CA ILE A 119 1.78 -2.76 -14.45
C ILE A 119 0.72 -1.83 -15.05
N ASP A 120 -0.06 -1.18 -14.18
CA ASP A 120 -0.95 -0.08 -14.51
C ASP A 120 -0.30 1.25 -14.08
N ALA A 121 0.10 2.06 -15.07
CA ALA A 121 0.73 3.36 -14.81
C ALA A 121 -0.27 4.46 -14.40
N MET A 122 -1.55 4.13 -14.17
CA MET A 122 -2.61 5.05 -13.71
C MET A 122 -2.68 6.34 -14.55
N THR A 123 -2.66 6.19 -15.87
CA THR A 123 -2.63 7.31 -16.84
C THR A 123 -1.52 8.33 -16.62
N GLY A 124 -0.36 7.86 -16.14
CA GLY A 124 0.85 8.66 -15.91
C GLY A 124 1.06 9.07 -14.45
N GLY A 125 0.16 8.73 -13.52
CA GLY A 125 0.32 8.98 -12.09
C GLY A 125 0.14 10.45 -11.68
N VAL A 126 0.95 10.89 -10.71
CA VAL A 126 0.99 12.26 -10.17
C VAL A 126 2.38 12.89 -10.35
N ASN A 127 2.51 14.19 -10.05
CA ASN A 127 3.76 14.95 -10.26
C ASN A 127 4.67 15.07 -9.02
N GLY A 128 4.44 14.28 -7.97
CA GLY A 128 5.26 14.29 -6.75
C GLY A 128 5.05 13.04 -5.89
N PRO A 129 5.83 12.85 -4.81
CA PRO A 129 5.80 11.64 -4.00
C PRO A 129 4.43 11.33 -3.39
N VAL A 130 4.06 10.06 -3.37
CA VAL A 130 2.85 9.55 -2.72
C VAL A 130 3.21 8.95 -1.36
N ASN A 131 2.48 9.34 -0.32
CA ASN A 131 2.72 8.87 1.06
C ASN A 131 1.58 7.98 1.58
N ALA A 132 0.39 8.06 1.00
CA ALA A 132 -0.78 7.32 1.46
C ALA A 132 -1.65 6.85 0.29
N LEU A 133 -2.22 5.67 0.45
CA LEU A 133 -3.17 5.08 -0.48
C LEU A 133 -4.32 4.46 0.31
N TYR A 134 -5.55 4.65 -0.17
CA TYR A 134 -6.71 3.94 0.35
C TYR A 134 -7.57 3.45 -0.81
N CYS A 135 -7.90 2.16 -0.78
CA CYS A 135 -8.65 1.47 -1.80
C CYS A 135 -10.06 1.18 -1.25
N ASP A 136 -11.11 1.68 -1.91
CA ASP A 136 -12.49 1.35 -1.57
C ASP A 136 -13.06 0.32 -2.55
N ASP A 137 -13.15 -0.93 -2.09
CA ASP A 137 -13.70 -2.05 -2.87
C ASP A 137 -15.13 -1.81 -3.35
N LYS A 138 -15.94 -1.04 -2.62
CA LYS A 138 -17.36 -0.83 -2.95
C LYS A 138 -17.54 0.08 -4.16
N THR A 139 -16.78 1.17 -4.19
CA THR A 139 -16.83 2.20 -5.25
C THR A 139 -15.77 2.00 -6.32
N GLN A 140 -14.80 1.10 -6.09
CA GLN A 140 -13.62 0.87 -6.94
C GLN A 140 -12.80 2.17 -7.11
N LEU A 141 -12.75 2.99 -6.05
CA LEU A 141 -11.97 4.20 -5.97
C LEU A 141 -10.63 3.93 -5.29
N VAL A 142 -9.59 4.60 -5.78
CA VAL A 142 -8.28 4.67 -5.14
C VAL A 142 -8.02 6.12 -4.77
N TYR A 143 -7.99 6.38 -3.46
CA TYR A 143 -7.60 7.67 -2.90
C TYR A 143 -6.08 7.72 -2.82
N VAL A 144 -5.50 8.79 -3.34
CA VAL A 144 -4.06 8.99 -3.46
C VAL A 144 -3.69 10.26 -2.72
N GLY A 145 -2.86 10.12 -1.68
CA GLY A 145 -2.43 11.21 -0.81
C GLY A 145 -0.91 11.35 -0.82
N GLY A 146 -0.40 12.57 -0.91
CA GLY A 146 1.04 12.78 -0.95
C GLY A 146 1.46 14.23 -1.09
N ASN A 147 2.71 14.44 -1.48
CA ASN A 147 3.29 15.77 -1.73
C ASN A 147 3.36 16.04 -3.25
N PHE A 148 2.19 16.28 -3.85
CA PHE A 148 2.06 16.59 -5.27
C PHE A 148 1.03 17.70 -5.48
N THR A 149 0.97 18.28 -6.68
CA THR A 149 0.02 19.37 -6.99
C THR A 149 -0.92 19.05 -8.15
N ASN A 150 -0.58 18.06 -8.97
CA ASN A 150 -1.32 17.67 -10.17
C ASN A 150 -1.19 16.16 -10.43
N THR A 151 -2.17 15.63 -11.14
CA THR A 151 -2.06 14.34 -11.85
C THR A 151 -1.31 14.54 -13.18
N ALA A 152 -0.79 13.47 -13.77
CA ALA A 152 -0.16 13.52 -15.08
C ALA A 152 -1.14 13.90 -16.20
N SER A 153 -2.42 13.52 -16.07
CA SER A 153 -3.51 14.02 -16.93
C SER A 153 -3.75 15.53 -16.78
N GLY A 154 -3.35 16.12 -15.65
CA GLY A 154 -3.39 17.56 -15.37
C GLY A 154 -2.21 18.36 -15.97
N LEU A 155 -1.25 17.73 -16.65
CA LEU A 155 -0.22 18.44 -17.42
C LEU A 155 -0.84 18.93 -18.74
N THR A 156 -1.37 20.16 -18.72
CA THR A 156 -2.28 20.65 -19.77
C THR A 156 -1.58 21.20 -21.00
N THR A 157 -2.35 21.25 -22.10
CA THR A 157 -2.00 21.95 -23.34
C THR A 157 -2.56 23.38 -23.40
N SER A 158 -3.16 23.88 -22.31
CA SER A 158 -3.90 25.14 -22.27
C SER A 158 -3.65 25.90 -20.97
N VAL A 159 -3.33 27.19 -21.07
CA VAL A 159 -3.22 28.10 -19.92
C VAL A 159 -4.57 28.41 -19.27
N ALA A 160 -5.68 28.14 -19.94
CA ALA A 160 -7.03 28.35 -19.42
C ALA A 160 -7.42 27.33 -18.34
N THR A 161 -6.96 26.07 -18.48
CA THR A 161 -7.34 24.95 -17.62
C THR A 161 -6.20 24.41 -16.76
N MET A 162 -4.95 24.91 -16.94
CA MET A 162 -3.78 24.37 -16.23
C MET A 162 -3.88 24.39 -14.70
N ARG A 163 -4.62 25.36 -14.15
CA ARG A 163 -4.79 25.49 -12.70
C ARG A 163 -6.01 24.74 -12.19
N SER A 164 -7.09 24.66 -12.98
CA SER A 164 -8.31 23.94 -12.60
C SER A 164 -8.17 22.43 -12.55
N LEU A 165 -7.11 21.89 -13.12
CA LEU A 165 -6.76 20.48 -13.02
C LEU A 165 -5.80 20.18 -11.86
N SER A 166 -5.52 21.19 -11.01
CA SER A 166 -4.81 20.96 -9.76
C SER A 166 -5.63 20.10 -8.83
N THR A 167 -4.93 19.18 -8.18
CA THR A 167 -5.49 18.23 -7.23
C THR A 167 -4.86 18.38 -5.85
N GLY A 168 -3.93 19.32 -5.63
CA GLY A 168 -3.34 19.65 -4.31
C GLY A 168 -3.24 18.49 -3.30
N GLY A 169 -2.12 17.78 -3.22
CA GLY A 169 -1.87 16.74 -2.21
C GLY A 169 -2.82 15.52 -2.16
N LEU A 170 -3.98 15.55 -2.84
CA LEU A 170 -5.07 14.59 -2.73
C LEU A 170 -5.76 14.39 -4.09
N ALA A 171 -5.69 13.18 -4.63
CA ALA A 171 -6.37 12.82 -5.87
C ALA A 171 -7.19 11.54 -5.70
N VAL A 172 -8.16 11.33 -6.58
CA VAL A 172 -9.00 10.13 -6.58
C VAL A 172 -8.97 9.51 -7.99
N TYR A 173 -8.73 8.20 -8.06
CA TYR A 173 -8.67 7.43 -9.30
C TYR A 173 -9.79 6.40 -9.35
N GLN A 174 -10.57 6.40 -10.43
CA GLN A 174 -11.62 5.41 -10.68
C GLN A 174 -11.00 4.20 -11.39
N ALA A 175 -10.68 3.15 -10.62
CA ALA A 175 -9.96 1.98 -11.13
C ALA A 175 -10.72 1.23 -12.24
N SER A 176 -12.05 1.21 -12.17
CA SER A 176 -12.91 0.54 -13.16
C SER A 176 -12.92 1.24 -14.53
N GLU A 177 -12.66 2.55 -14.58
CA GLU A 177 -12.67 3.36 -15.80
C GLU A 177 -11.27 3.70 -16.30
N GLY A 178 -10.26 3.60 -15.42
CA GLY A 178 -8.90 3.97 -15.73
C GLY A 178 -8.70 5.48 -15.82
N THR A 179 -9.40 6.26 -14.99
CA THR A 179 -9.45 7.73 -15.07
C THR A 179 -9.30 8.39 -13.70
N TRP A 180 -8.64 9.56 -13.67
CA TRP A 180 -8.62 10.44 -12.50
C TRP A 180 -9.95 11.20 -12.39
N GLN A 181 -10.52 11.29 -11.19
CA GLN A 181 -11.71 12.06 -10.90
C GLN A 181 -11.35 13.46 -10.38
N ALA A 182 -12.07 14.47 -10.86
CA ALA A 182 -11.92 15.84 -10.39
C ALA A 182 -12.61 16.01 -9.02
N LEU A 183 -11.87 16.56 -8.05
CA LEU A 183 -12.42 16.97 -6.76
C LEU A 183 -12.97 18.38 -6.88
N SER A 184 -14.18 18.63 -6.36
CA SER A 184 -14.81 19.96 -6.38
C SER A 184 -14.06 21.03 -5.58
N PHE A 185 -13.09 20.62 -4.77
CA PHE A 185 -12.23 21.47 -3.94
C PHE A 185 -10.74 21.35 -4.30
N HIS A 186 -10.41 20.68 -5.41
CA HIS A 186 -9.06 20.63 -5.99
C HIS A 186 -7.94 20.20 -5.01
N GLY A 187 -8.30 19.49 -3.93
CA GLY A 187 -7.36 18.97 -2.92
C GLY A 187 -7.04 19.93 -1.77
N VAL A 188 -5.90 19.67 -1.13
CA VAL A 188 -5.36 20.32 0.07
C VAL A 188 -3.99 20.97 -0.18
N ASP A 189 -3.63 21.96 0.64
CA ASP A 189 -2.45 22.81 0.47
C ASP A 189 -1.13 22.20 0.99
N GLY A 190 -1.12 20.94 1.40
CA GLY A 190 0.02 20.25 1.98
C GLY A 190 -0.06 18.72 1.84
N PRO A 191 0.95 17.98 2.33
CA PRO A 191 1.00 16.54 2.15
C PRO A 191 -0.05 15.80 2.98
N VAL A 192 -0.68 14.80 2.38
CA VAL A 192 -1.47 13.77 3.06
C VAL A 192 -0.54 12.62 3.44
N PHE A 193 -0.69 12.07 4.65
CA PHE A 193 0.15 11.00 5.21
C PHE A 193 -0.60 9.70 5.46
N ASP A 194 -1.91 9.73 5.65
CA ASP A 194 -2.71 8.52 5.88
C ASP A 194 -4.18 8.77 5.53
N PHE A 195 -4.94 7.69 5.36
CA PHE A 195 -6.39 7.69 5.19
C PHE A 195 -7.01 6.67 6.13
N THR A 196 -8.16 7.02 6.72
CA THR A 196 -8.99 6.06 7.47
C THR A 196 -10.44 6.19 7.07
N LYS A 197 -11.15 5.06 6.98
CA LYS A 197 -12.60 5.04 6.79
C LYS A 197 -13.29 4.80 8.13
N MET A 198 -14.20 5.70 8.49
CA MET A 198 -15.11 5.52 9.62
C MET A 198 -16.56 5.63 9.11
N LYS A 199 -17.27 4.50 9.14
CA LYS A 199 -18.61 4.34 8.54
C LYS A 199 -18.61 4.72 7.05
N ASP A 200 -19.45 5.66 6.65
CA ASP A 200 -19.60 6.17 5.29
C ASP A 200 -18.72 7.41 5.01
N ASN A 201 -17.65 7.61 5.77
CA ASN A 201 -16.75 8.76 5.63
C ASN A 201 -15.30 8.32 5.49
N VAL A 202 -14.59 8.93 4.56
CA VAL A 202 -13.13 8.81 4.42
C VAL A 202 -12.48 10.05 5.01
N TYR A 203 -11.52 9.85 5.89
CA TYR A 203 -10.73 10.90 6.50
C TYR A 203 -9.35 10.89 5.88
N ALA A 204 -8.93 12.01 5.29
CA ALA A 204 -7.55 12.24 4.92
C ALA A 204 -6.85 12.96 6.08
N VAL A 205 -5.66 12.50 6.47
CA VAL A 205 -4.87 13.14 7.52
C VAL A 205 -3.46 13.49 7.04
N GLY A 206 -2.91 14.60 7.51
CA GLY A 206 -1.63 15.09 7.01
C GLY A 206 -1.10 16.38 7.64
N ALA A 207 -0.25 17.08 6.90
CA ALA A 207 0.27 18.41 7.23
C ALA A 207 -0.30 19.47 6.26
N PHE A 208 -1.60 19.70 6.34
CA PHE A 208 -2.31 20.70 5.53
C PHE A 208 -3.24 21.56 6.40
N SER A 209 -3.53 22.77 5.94
CA SER A 209 -4.36 23.73 6.66
C SER A 209 -5.60 24.17 5.87
N ALA A 210 -5.57 24.07 4.55
CA ALA A 210 -6.60 24.62 3.68
C ALA A 210 -6.89 23.75 2.46
N THR A 211 -8.07 23.95 1.85
CA THR A 211 -8.38 23.43 0.52
C THR A 211 -7.81 24.32 -0.59
N VAL A 212 -7.72 23.80 -1.83
CA VAL A 212 -7.03 24.46 -2.95
C VAL A 212 -8.01 24.92 -4.04
N ASP A 213 -9.10 25.59 -3.67
CA ASP A 213 -10.23 25.85 -4.57
C ASP A 213 -10.73 27.30 -4.63
N ASN A 214 -9.83 28.27 -4.50
CA ASN A 214 -10.18 29.68 -4.72
C ASN A 214 -10.30 30.03 -6.22
N ALA A 215 -10.69 31.28 -6.51
CA ALA A 215 -10.85 31.83 -7.87
C ALA A 215 -9.66 31.63 -8.83
N THR A 216 -8.45 31.34 -8.34
CA THR A 216 -7.26 31.05 -9.17
C THR A 216 -7.32 29.66 -9.82
N TYR A 217 -8.12 28.75 -9.26
CA TYR A 217 -8.27 27.36 -9.70
C TYR A 217 -9.53 27.15 -10.54
N VAL A 218 -10.35 28.17 -10.76
CA VAL A 218 -11.47 28.09 -11.70
C VAL A 218 -10.93 28.16 -13.13
N ALA A 219 -11.44 27.31 -14.03
CA ALA A 219 -11.07 27.35 -15.44
C ALA A 219 -11.44 28.71 -16.07
N LEU A 220 -10.49 29.33 -16.77
CA LEU A 220 -10.60 30.73 -17.20
C LEU A 220 -11.48 30.94 -18.44
N ASP A 221 -11.80 29.86 -19.16
CA ASP A 221 -12.65 29.83 -20.35
C ASP A 221 -14.13 29.56 -20.03
N THR A 222 -14.52 29.69 -18.75
CA THR A 222 -15.89 29.40 -18.29
C THR A 222 -16.80 30.63 -18.27
N GLN A 223 -16.24 31.84 -18.25
CA GLN A 223 -17.01 33.10 -18.12
C GLN A 223 -16.73 34.04 -19.31
N PRO A 224 -17.37 33.83 -20.48
CA PRO A 224 -17.15 34.67 -21.65
C PRO A 224 -17.69 36.10 -21.43
N VAL A 225 -17.04 37.07 -22.05
CA VAL A 225 -17.50 38.45 -22.18
C VAL A 225 -18.28 38.57 -23.48
N ASP A 226 -19.48 39.15 -23.42
CA ASP A 226 -20.26 39.44 -24.62
C ASP A 226 -19.63 40.58 -25.42
N LEU A 227 -18.93 40.24 -26.50
CA LEU A 227 -18.33 41.23 -27.37
C LEU A 227 -19.36 41.96 -28.26
N SER A 228 -20.59 41.46 -28.37
CA SER A 228 -21.63 42.10 -29.19
C SER A 228 -22.25 43.33 -28.51
N SER A 229 -22.24 43.38 -27.17
CA SER A 229 -22.60 44.56 -26.38
C SER A 229 -21.43 45.53 -26.15
N CYS A 230 -20.22 45.19 -26.59
CA CYS A 230 -19.04 46.06 -26.52
C CYS A 230 -18.94 47.01 -27.72
N THR A 231 -18.26 48.14 -27.54
CA THR A 231 -17.89 49.00 -28.67
C THR A 231 -16.56 48.53 -29.25
N ILE A 232 -16.57 48.09 -30.52
CA ILE A 232 -15.40 47.53 -31.20
C ILE A 232 -14.83 48.53 -32.21
N THR A 233 -13.54 48.82 -32.10
CA THR A 233 -12.83 49.73 -33.01
C THR A 233 -11.57 49.09 -33.59
N GLY A 234 -11.47 49.08 -34.92
CA GLY A 234 -10.28 48.65 -35.65
C GLY A 234 -9.42 49.84 -36.06
N GLY A 235 -8.17 49.88 -35.63
CA GLY A 235 -7.18 50.85 -36.08
C GLY A 235 -6.58 50.45 -37.42
N ASN A 236 -6.65 51.35 -38.42
CA ASN A 236 -6.15 51.12 -39.77
C ASN A 236 -6.69 49.84 -40.44
N SER A 237 -8.00 49.58 -40.36
CA SER A 237 -8.65 48.47 -41.07
C SER A 237 -8.39 48.50 -42.60
N ALA A 238 -8.41 47.32 -43.23
CA ALA A 238 -8.24 47.16 -44.67
C ALA A 238 -9.28 47.95 -45.48
N GLU A 239 -8.95 48.27 -46.73
CA GLU A 239 -9.90 48.91 -47.67
C GLU A 239 -10.68 47.88 -48.49
N THR A 240 -10.26 46.61 -48.43
CA THR A 240 -10.90 45.50 -49.13
C THR A 240 -12.27 45.22 -48.50
N ALA A 241 -13.32 45.31 -49.31
CA ALA A 241 -14.70 45.06 -48.87
C ALA A 241 -14.84 43.69 -48.20
N GLY A 242 -15.44 43.67 -47.01
CA GLY A 242 -15.64 42.45 -46.22
C GLY A 242 -14.45 42.04 -45.34
N PHE A 243 -13.33 42.77 -45.37
CA PHE A 243 -12.21 42.59 -44.43
C PHE A 243 -11.96 43.82 -43.54
N ASN A 244 -12.71 44.89 -43.77
CA ASN A 244 -12.54 46.20 -43.14
C ASN A 244 -13.28 46.35 -41.79
N ASP A 245 -14.24 45.48 -41.51
CA ASP A 245 -15.06 45.55 -40.30
C ASP A 245 -14.47 44.66 -39.19
N PRO A 246 -14.06 45.23 -38.03
CA PRO A 246 -13.54 44.46 -36.90
C PRO A 246 -14.58 43.54 -36.24
N HIS A 247 -15.87 43.67 -36.54
CA HIS A 247 -16.89 42.72 -36.06
C HIS A 247 -16.82 41.38 -36.79
N ASN A 248 -16.15 41.31 -37.96
CA ASN A 248 -16.01 40.09 -38.76
C ASN A 248 -15.17 38.99 -38.11
N ILE A 249 -14.70 39.16 -36.88
CA ILE A 249 -13.94 38.14 -36.13
C ILE A 249 -14.64 37.74 -34.82
N ILE A 250 -15.81 38.30 -34.55
CA ILE A 250 -16.66 37.95 -33.41
C ILE A 250 -17.64 36.88 -33.91
N CYS A 251 -17.67 35.71 -33.27
CA CYS A 251 -18.72 34.70 -33.47
C CYS A 251 -18.82 34.09 -34.88
N THR A 252 -17.69 33.95 -35.57
CA THR A 252 -17.67 33.48 -36.96
C THR A 252 -17.54 31.96 -37.08
N THR A 253 -17.73 31.46 -38.31
CA THR A 253 -17.53 30.04 -38.63
C THR A 253 -16.06 29.61 -38.63
N GLY A 254 -15.12 30.56 -38.58
CA GLY A 254 -13.67 30.29 -38.67
C GLY A 254 -13.14 30.12 -40.09
N THR A 255 -13.97 30.42 -41.10
CA THR A 255 -13.56 30.37 -42.50
C THR A 255 -12.88 31.67 -42.93
N GLU A 256 -11.76 31.60 -43.63
CA GLU A 256 -11.06 32.80 -44.13
C GLU A 256 -11.77 33.38 -45.35
N SER A 257 -12.69 34.30 -45.12
CA SER A 257 -13.49 34.90 -46.18
C SER A 257 -13.95 36.31 -45.82
N ALA A 258 -14.41 37.04 -46.83
CA ALA A 258 -15.10 38.31 -46.64
C ALA A 258 -16.29 38.12 -45.68
N GLY A 259 -16.37 38.94 -44.63
CA GLY A 259 -17.38 38.84 -43.57
C GLY A 259 -17.00 37.90 -42.41
N ASN A 260 -15.90 37.15 -42.51
CA ASN A 260 -15.43 36.23 -41.47
C ASN A 260 -13.95 36.43 -41.10
N THR A 261 -13.33 37.53 -41.50
CA THR A 261 -11.93 37.86 -41.21
C THR A 261 -11.77 39.38 -41.16
N TRP A 262 -10.96 39.87 -40.23
CA TRP A 262 -10.58 41.28 -40.16
C TRP A 262 -9.10 41.43 -40.48
N LEU A 263 -8.79 42.35 -41.40
CA LEU A 263 -7.43 42.66 -41.84
C LEU A 263 -7.11 44.13 -41.61
N MET A 264 -5.83 44.40 -41.36
CA MET A 264 -5.28 45.74 -41.38
C MET A 264 -4.98 46.18 -42.82
N ARG A 265 -4.89 47.50 -43.01
CA ARG A 265 -4.40 48.11 -44.25
C ARG A 265 -2.95 47.71 -44.49
N ASP A 266 -2.64 47.50 -45.76
CA ASP A 266 -1.31 47.09 -46.19
C ASP A 266 -0.22 48.07 -45.72
N LYS A 267 0.83 47.51 -45.11
CA LYS A 267 2.07 48.16 -44.65
C LYS A 267 1.89 49.19 -43.54
N LEU A 268 0.75 49.20 -42.85
CA LEU A 268 0.52 50.08 -41.71
C LEU A 268 0.30 49.27 -40.42
N PRO A 269 0.78 49.75 -39.27
CA PRO A 269 0.45 49.18 -37.97
C PRO A 269 -1.03 49.45 -37.63
N GLY A 270 -1.59 48.70 -36.69
CA GLY A 270 -3.01 48.73 -36.38
C GLY A 270 -3.30 48.06 -35.05
N TYR A 271 -4.55 48.17 -34.61
CA TYR A 271 -4.99 47.63 -33.33
C TYR A 271 -6.44 47.17 -33.40
N TYR A 272 -6.80 46.29 -32.47
CA TYR A 272 -8.17 45.88 -32.21
C TYR A 272 -8.55 46.33 -30.80
N ARG A 273 -9.48 47.26 -30.68
CA ARG A 273 -9.91 47.82 -29.40
C ARG A 273 -11.32 47.38 -29.05
N ILE A 274 -11.48 46.94 -27.80
CA ILE A 274 -12.74 46.54 -27.19
C ILE A 274 -12.99 47.49 -26.03
N ASP A 275 -14.01 48.33 -26.13
CA ASP A 275 -14.48 49.15 -25.01
C ASP A 275 -15.69 48.47 -24.36
N PHE A 276 -15.56 48.14 -23.08
CA PHE A 276 -16.58 47.43 -22.32
C PHE A 276 -17.71 48.38 -21.92
N PRO A 277 -18.97 47.93 -21.94
CA PRO A 277 -20.10 48.73 -21.45
C PRO A 277 -20.07 48.93 -19.92
N PHE A 278 -19.31 48.11 -19.20
CA PHE A 278 -19.11 48.17 -17.74
C PHE A 278 -17.67 47.76 -17.38
N LYS A 279 -17.22 48.08 -16.17
CA LYS A 279 -15.93 47.61 -15.65
C LYS A 279 -15.90 46.09 -15.63
N THR A 280 -14.85 45.50 -16.21
CA THR A 280 -14.69 44.04 -16.33
C THR A 280 -13.29 43.65 -15.88
N THR A 281 -13.17 42.51 -15.19
CA THR A 281 -11.89 41.90 -14.83
C THR A 281 -11.55 40.80 -15.84
N PRO A 282 -10.85 41.11 -16.95
CA PRO A 282 -10.52 40.11 -17.97
C PRO A 282 -9.55 39.06 -17.40
N SER A 283 -9.71 37.81 -17.83
CA SER A 283 -8.95 36.65 -17.34
C SER A 283 -8.24 35.89 -18.45
N LEU A 284 -8.85 35.78 -19.63
CA LEU A 284 -8.31 35.07 -20.79
C LEU A 284 -8.68 35.78 -22.09
N LEU A 285 -7.70 35.95 -22.98
CA LEU A 285 -7.87 36.39 -24.36
C LEU A 285 -7.51 35.21 -25.27
N ARG A 286 -8.43 34.79 -26.13
CA ARG A 286 -8.16 33.78 -27.15
C ARG A 286 -8.20 34.42 -28.53
N LEU A 287 -7.23 34.08 -29.37
CA LEU A 287 -7.10 34.61 -30.71
C LEU A 287 -6.86 33.47 -31.71
N MET A 288 -7.52 33.55 -32.86
CA MET A 288 -7.14 32.78 -34.04
C MET A 288 -6.50 33.72 -35.05
N ASN A 289 -5.30 33.35 -35.48
CA ASN A 289 -4.59 34.10 -36.50
C ASN A 289 -5.26 33.97 -37.87
N THR A 290 -5.05 34.95 -38.74
CA THR A 290 -5.37 34.82 -40.17
C THR A 290 -4.12 34.41 -40.95
N ARG A 291 -4.34 33.73 -42.07
CA ARG A 291 -3.36 33.41 -43.11
C ARG A 291 -3.86 33.86 -44.49
N TYR A 292 -4.94 34.63 -44.55
CA TYR A 292 -5.58 35.06 -45.79
C TYR A 292 -4.57 35.80 -46.68
N GLN A 293 -4.29 35.22 -47.86
CA GLN A 293 -3.29 35.74 -48.81
C GLN A 293 -1.91 36.00 -48.18
N GLY A 294 -1.49 35.17 -47.22
CA GLY A 294 -0.19 35.29 -46.55
C GLY A 294 -0.08 36.41 -45.52
N ARG A 295 -1.20 37.08 -45.18
CA ARG A 295 -1.30 38.03 -44.05
C ARG A 295 -1.47 37.30 -42.74
N GLY A 296 -1.12 37.94 -41.63
CA GLY A 296 -1.29 37.36 -40.29
C GLY A 296 -0.50 38.13 -39.24
N THR A 297 -0.81 37.93 -37.98
CA THR A 297 -0.15 38.62 -36.86
C THR A 297 1.03 37.78 -36.35
N LYS A 298 2.19 38.40 -36.12
CA LYS A 298 3.35 37.72 -35.51
C LYS A 298 3.44 37.95 -34.02
N THR A 299 3.20 39.17 -33.58
CA THR A 299 3.28 39.54 -32.17
C THR A 299 2.21 40.58 -31.82
N ILE A 300 1.70 40.49 -30.60
CA ILE A 300 0.72 41.42 -30.04
C ILE A 300 1.24 42.10 -28.78
N ARG A 301 0.65 43.25 -28.43
CA ARG A 301 0.77 43.89 -27.13
C ARG A 301 -0.62 44.28 -26.66
N VAL A 302 -1.02 43.84 -25.47
CA VAL A 302 -2.34 44.16 -24.90
C VAL A 302 -2.19 45.34 -23.94
N GLU A 303 -3.07 46.32 -24.06
CA GLU A 303 -3.10 47.52 -23.21
C GLU A 303 -4.47 47.71 -22.56
N ALA A 304 -4.47 48.19 -21.32
CA ALA A 304 -5.68 48.56 -20.60
C ALA A 304 -6.22 49.93 -21.05
N VAL A 305 -7.54 50.04 -21.17
CA VAL A 305 -8.26 51.31 -21.29
C VAL A 305 -8.78 51.70 -19.90
N PRO A 306 -8.62 52.97 -19.45
CA PRO A 306 -8.28 54.17 -20.23
C PRO A 306 -6.80 54.61 -20.18
N ASN A 307 -5.96 53.98 -19.37
CA ASN A 307 -4.61 54.49 -19.06
C ASN A 307 -3.51 54.04 -20.04
N ASN A 308 -3.84 53.20 -21.03
CA ASN A 308 -2.91 52.60 -22.01
C ASN A 308 -1.74 51.85 -21.36
N GLN A 309 -1.93 51.34 -20.14
CA GLN A 309 -0.94 50.52 -19.46
C GLN A 309 -0.79 49.19 -20.20
N ALA A 310 0.44 48.82 -20.57
CA ALA A 310 0.72 47.50 -21.14
C ALA A 310 0.50 46.42 -20.08
N LEU A 311 -0.28 45.40 -20.44
CA LEU A 311 -0.63 44.27 -19.57
C LEU A 311 0.34 43.11 -19.76
N THR A 312 0.71 42.47 -18.66
CA THR A 312 1.49 41.23 -18.67
C THR A 312 0.55 40.05 -18.90
N MET A 313 0.88 39.26 -19.91
CA MET A 313 0.14 38.07 -20.33
C MET A 313 1.00 36.83 -20.12
N SER A 314 0.37 35.67 -19.92
CA SER A 314 1.02 34.36 -20.03
C SER A 314 0.38 33.50 -21.12
N TYR A 315 1.20 32.65 -21.74
CA TYR A 315 0.79 31.72 -22.81
C TYR A 315 1.58 30.42 -22.69
N LEU A 316 1.10 29.37 -23.35
CA LEU A 316 1.83 28.10 -23.42
C LEU A 316 2.79 28.10 -24.60
N ASP A 317 4.08 27.88 -24.34
CA ASP A 317 5.07 27.73 -25.39
C ASP A 317 4.79 26.43 -26.18
N PRO A 318 4.68 26.49 -27.52
CA PRO A 318 4.27 25.35 -28.35
C PRO A 318 5.29 24.21 -28.34
N ASP A 319 6.57 24.52 -28.16
CA ASP A 319 7.68 23.56 -28.27
C ASP A 319 7.93 22.87 -26.92
N THR A 320 8.00 23.66 -25.84
CA THR A 320 8.33 23.16 -24.50
C THR A 320 7.12 22.78 -23.66
N ARG A 321 5.91 23.22 -24.04
CA ARG A 321 4.68 23.08 -23.24
C ARG A 321 4.79 23.67 -21.84
N THR A 322 5.60 24.72 -21.70
CA THR A 322 5.75 25.46 -20.44
C THR A 322 5.07 26.82 -20.51
N GLU A 323 4.57 27.30 -19.38
CA GLU A 323 3.97 28.63 -19.29
C GLU A 323 5.04 29.72 -19.37
N MET A 324 4.88 30.62 -20.34
CA MET A 324 5.78 31.74 -20.59
C MET A 324 5.05 33.07 -20.41
N PHE A 325 5.79 34.13 -20.06
CA PHE A 325 5.25 35.47 -19.80
C PHE A 325 5.73 36.49 -20.82
N CYS A 326 4.86 37.42 -21.21
CA CYS A 326 5.16 38.48 -22.16
C CYS A 326 4.41 39.78 -21.80
N THR A 327 4.87 40.92 -22.29
CA THR A 327 4.21 42.23 -22.04
C THR A 327 4.31 43.14 -23.25
N GLN A 328 5.53 43.37 -23.76
CA GLN A 328 5.73 44.28 -24.90
C GLN A 328 5.52 43.62 -26.27
N SER A 329 5.71 42.30 -26.34
CA SER A 329 5.62 41.52 -27.57
C SER A 329 5.31 40.07 -27.23
N CYS A 330 4.04 39.71 -27.30
CA CYS A 330 3.53 38.36 -27.10
C CYS A 330 3.45 37.64 -28.45
N PRO A 331 4.14 36.50 -28.64
CA PRO A 331 4.22 35.82 -29.93
C PRO A 331 2.89 35.16 -30.32
N MET A 332 2.56 35.22 -31.60
CA MET A 332 1.40 34.58 -32.23
C MET A 332 1.84 33.47 -33.18
N LEU A 333 1.21 32.30 -33.07
CA LEU A 333 1.42 31.18 -33.98
C LEU A 333 0.87 31.49 -35.37
N GLN A 334 1.57 31.05 -36.42
CA GLN A 334 1.13 31.19 -37.81
C GLN A 334 0.30 29.98 -38.28
N ASN A 335 -0.70 29.59 -37.50
CA ASN A 335 -1.64 28.51 -37.79
C ASN A 335 -3.09 28.98 -37.60
N TYR A 336 -4.04 28.04 -37.67
CA TYR A 336 -5.47 28.30 -37.46
C TYR A 336 -5.96 27.79 -36.10
N ASP A 337 -5.03 27.47 -35.19
CA ASP A 337 -5.38 26.98 -33.87
C ASP A 337 -5.69 28.17 -32.95
N TRP A 338 -6.52 27.93 -31.94
CA TRP A 338 -6.67 28.91 -30.87
C TRP A 338 -5.33 29.08 -30.16
N GLN A 339 -4.92 30.32 -29.99
CA GLN A 339 -3.87 30.67 -29.06
C GLN A 339 -4.45 31.46 -27.90
N GLU A 340 -4.00 31.11 -26.70
CA GLU A 340 -4.57 31.56 -25.44
C GLU A 340 -3.56 32.41 -24.69
N PHE A 341 -4.02 33.57 -24.21
CA PHE A 341 -3.24 34.52 -23.43
C PHE A 341 -3.99 34.84 -22.14
N ARG A 342 -3.47 34.37 -21.00
CA ARG A 342 -4.00 34.66 -19.68
C ARG A 342 -3.52 36.03 -19.20
N PHE A 343 -4.41 36.80 -18.58
CA PHE A 343 -4.05 38.07 -17.92
C PHE A 343 -3.38 37.77 -16.56
N VAL A 344 -2.19 38.32 -16.30
CA VAL A 344 -1.38 37.99 -15.10
C VAL A 344 -1.24 39.16 -14.13
N ASP A 345 -1.53 40.38 -14.56
CA ASP A 345 -1.51 41.55 -13.69
C ASP A 345 -2.42 41.38 -12.46
N ASN A 346 -2.08 42.09 -11.38
CA ASN A 346 -2.84 41.99 -10.13
C ASN A 346 -4.32 42.39 -10.31
N VAL A 347 -5.18 41.80 -9.48
CA VAL A 347 -6.64 41.98 -9.56
C VAL A 347 -7.04 43.46 -9.45
N SER A 348 -6.35 44.26 -8.64
CA SER A 348 -6.62 45.70 -8.51
C SER A 348 -6.39 46.49 -9.80
N THR A 349 -5.41 46.08 -10.61
CA THR A 349 -5.15 46.68 -11.93
C THR A 349 -6.24 46.27 -12.90
N LEU A 350 -6.59 44.99 -12.94
CA LEU A 350 -7.57 44.44 -13.88
C LEU A 350 -9.02 44.85 -13.55
N ALA A 351 -9.36 45.05 -12.28
CA ALA A 351 -10.72 45.38 -11.84
C ALA A 351 -11.22 46.78 -12.27
N ASN A 352 -10.31 47.67 -12.65
CA ASN A 352 -10.64 49.05 -13.05
C ASN A 352 -10.60 49.28 -14.56
N ILE A 353 -10.44 48.22 -15.35
CA ILE A 353 -10.33 48.32 -16.79
C ILE A 353 -11.71 48.49 -17.42
N THR A 354 -11.83 49.49 -18.31
CA THR A 354 -13.05 49.77 -19.09
C THR A 354 -12.95 49.30 -20.54
N GLY A 355 -11.84 48.66 -20.92
CA GLY A 355 -11.62 48.12 -22.25
C GLY A 355 -10.20 47.61 -22.44
N VAL A 356 -9.94 46.88 -23.52
CA VAL A 356 -8.61 46.39 -23.88
C VAL A 356 -8.28 46.76 -25.32
N THR A 357 -7.02 47.13 -25.56
CA THR A 357 -6.49 47.37 -26.91
C THR A 357 -5.43 46.32 -27.23
N VAL A 358 -5.70 45.49 -28.24
CA VAL A 358 -4.76 44.51 -28.80
C VAL A 358 -4.01 45.18 -29.95
N ASN A 359 -2.81 45.65 -29.67
CA ASN A 359 -1.92 46.24 -30.66
C ASN A 359 -1.21 45.14 -31.46
N ILE A 360 -1.22 45.22 -32.79
CA ILE A 360 -0.46 44.32 -33.66
C ILE A 360 0.92 44.94 -33.88
N VAL A 361 1.94 44.34 -33.26
CA VAL A 361 3.30 44.88 -33.18
C VAL A 361 4.13 44.50 -34.41
N ASP A 362 4.04 43.25 -34.86
CA ASP A 362 4.63 42.75 -36.10
C ASP A 362 3.66 41.80 -36.82
N TRP A 363 3.76 41.67 -38.14
CA TRP A 363 2.87 40.89 -38.99
C TRP A 363 3.58 40.17 -40.15
N TYR A 364 2.89 39.20 -40.72
CA TYR A 364 3.28 38.46 -41.91
C TYR A 364 2.72 39.13 -43.18
N GLY A 365 3.47 39.02 -44.28
CA GLY A 365 3.02 39.51 -45.58
C GLY A 365 2.83 41.04 -45.60
N MET A 366 1.79 41.48 -46.29
CA MET A 366 1.55 42.91 -46.51
C MET A 366 0.80 43.60 -45.34
N GLY A 367 0.17 42.86 -44.43
CA GLY A 367 -0.61 43.43 -43.31
C GLY A 367 -0.98 42.38 -42.27
N GLY A 368 -1.30 42.81 -41.05
CA GLY A 368 -1.79 41.96 -39.97
C GLY A 368 -3.30 41.72 -40.01
N GLY A 369 -3.79 40.95 -39.04
CA GLY A 369 -5.22 40.66 -38.90
C GLY A 369 -5.48 39.44 -38.01
N PHE A 370 -6.76 39.14 -37.83
CA PHE A 370 -7.23 37.99 -37.07
C PHE A 370 -8.41 37.34 -37.79
N ASN A 371 -8.65 36.06 -37.50
CA ASN A 371 -9.84 35.35 -37.95
C ASN A 371 -10.91 35.25 -36.85
N LYS A 372 -10.50 35.06 -35.59
CA LYS A 372 -11.39 35.07 -34.43
C LYS A 372 -10.77 35.70 -33.19
N ILE A 373 -11.65 36.17 -32.31
CA ILE A 373 -11.32 36.65 -30.97
C ILE A 373 -12.39 36.21 -29.97
N GLU A 374 -11.95 35.78 -28.79
CA GLU A 374 -12.80 35.55 -27.62
C GLU A 374 -12.13 36.19 -26.39
N LEU A 375 -12.94 36.78 -25.52
CA LEU A 375 -12.49 37.36 -24.27
C LEU A 375 -13.31 36.78 -23.13
N TYR A 376 -12.65 36.47 -22.02
CA TYR A 376 -13.25 35.94 -20.81
C TYR A 376 -12.91 36.82 -19.62
N ARG A 377 -13.74 36.72 -18.59
CA ARG A 377 -13.61 37.40 -17.30
C ARG A 377 -13.40 36.38 -16.19
N ARG A 378 -12.94 36.84 -15.03
CA ARG A 378 -12.61 35.93 -13.92
C ARG A 378 -13.85 35.41 -13.20
N ASP A 379 -14.68 36.33 -12.74
CA ASP A 379 -15.76 36.00 -11.82
C ASP A 379 -17.09 35.86 -12.58
N ALA A 380 -17.94 34.94 -12.12
CA ALA A 380 -19.29 34.81 -12.66
C ALA A 380 -20.10 36.06 -12.28
N ARG A 381 -20.70 36.73 -13.27
CA ARG A 381 -21.44 37.98 -13.05
C ARG A 381 -22.71 38.05 -13.91
N ILE A 382 -23.82 38.44 -13.29
CA ILE A 382 -25.11 38.65 -13.95
C ILE A 382 -25.51 40.11 -13.84
N TYR A 383 -25.94 40.72 -14.94
CA TYR A 383 -26.42 42.10 -14.99
C TYR A 383 -27.94 42.14 -15.02
N ALA A 384 -28.53 43.16 -14.40
CA ALA A 384 -29.99 43.32 -14.38
C ALA A 384 -30.58 43.61 -15.78
N ILE A 385 -29.79 44.22 -16.67
CA ILE A 385 -30.15 44.45 -18.07
C ILE A 385 -29.77 43.20 -18.88
N ASP A 386 -30.76 42.54 -19.48
CA ASP A 386 -30.57 41.26 -20.17
C ASP A 386 -29.64 41.33 -21.38
N ASP A 387 -29.64 42.46 -22.11
CA ASP A 387 -28.77 42.68 -23.26
C ASP A 387 -27.27 42.49 -22.92
N PHE A 388 -26.90 42.68 -21.65
CA PHE A 388 -25.52 42.52 -21.16
C PHE A 388 -25.17 41.10 -20.73
N ASN A 389 -26.16 40.21 -20.67
CA ASN A 389 -26.00 38.78 -20.40
C ASN A 389 -26.09 37.95 -21.69
N SER A 390 -26.37 38.60 -22.83
CA SER A 390 -26.52 37.94 -24.10
C SER A 390 -25.19 37.29 -24.49
N LEU A 391 -25.17 35.97 -24.70
CA LEU A 391 -23.96 35.27 -25.14
C LEU A 391 -24.25 34.56 -26.46
N PRO A 392 -24.38 35.30 -27.58
CA PRO A 392 -24.84 34.75 -28.85
C PRO A 392 -23.99 33.56 -29.35
N CYS A 393 -22.75 33.48 -28.89
CA CYS A 393 -21.68 32.65 -29.44
C CYS A 393 -21.14 31.63 -28.45
N SER A 394 -21.65 31.68 -27.21
CA SER A 394 -21.32 30.72 -26.17
C SER A 394 -22.05 29.40 -26.43
N LYS A 395 -21.32 28.30 -26.24
CA LYS A 395 -21.85 26.92 -26.23
C LYS A 395 -22.22 26.45 -24.81
N GLN A 396 -22.28 27.36 -23.83
CA GLN A 396 -22.69 27.02 -22.47
C GLN A 396 -24.09 26.41 -22.46
N ALA A 397 -24.28 25.38 -21.63
CA ALA A 397 -25.55 24.67 -21.48
C ALA A 397 -26.66 25.58 -20.92
N ILE A 398 -26.32 26.43 -19.95
CA ILE A 398 -27.22 27.45 -19.39
C ILE A 398 -26.75 28.83 -19.80
N ARG A 399 -27.67 29.62 -20.34
CA ARG A 399 -27.42 31.03 -20.67
C ARG A 399 -27.85 31.91 -19.49
N PRO A 400 -26.96 32.76 -18.97
CA PRO A 400 -27.35 33.74 -17.97
C PRO A 400 -28.41 34.67 -18.56
N SER A 401 -29.43 35.00 -17.79
CA SER A 401 -30.54 35.83 -18.27
C SER A 401 -31.18 36.64 -17.17
N SER A 402 -31.83 37.74 -17.56
CA SER A 402 -32.57 38.62 -16.66
C SER A 402 -33.95 38.95 -17.23
N MET A 403 -34.97 38.88 -16.38
CA MET A 403 -36.34 39.18 -16.73
C MET A 403 -36.89 40.26 -15.79
N VAL A 404 -37.50 41.28 -16.39
CA VAL A 404 -38.07 42.42 -15.67
C VAL A 404 -39.59 42.30 -15.63
N THR A 405 -40.17 42.41 -14.43
CA THR A 405 -41.61 42.53 -14.20
C THR A 405 -41.92 43.87 -13.55
N GLY A 406 -42.92 44.59 -14.06
CA GLY A 406 -43.26 45.94 -13.58
C GLY A 406 -42.51 47.06 -14.32
N SER A 407 -42.63 48.30 -13.82
CA SER A 407 -42.22 49.52 -14.53
C SER A 407 -40.75 49.92 -14.30
N TRP A 408 -39.81 48.98 -14.31
CA TRP A 408 -38.39 49.29 -14.23
C TRP A 408 -37.91 50.03 -15.49
N GLN A 409 -36.99 50.98 -15.33
CA GLN A 409 -36.44 51.79 -16.41
C GLN A 409 -34.91 51.72 -16.43
N LYS A 410 -34.31 51.67 -17.63
CA LYS A 410 -32.85 51.83 -17.80
C LYS A 410 -32.45 53.25 -17.41
N THR A 411 -31.41 53.40 -16.61
CA THR A 411 -30.89 54.67 -16.10
C THR A 411 -29.39 54.75 -16.37
N THR A 412 -28.93 55.92 -16.80
CA THR A 412 -27.52 56.23 -17.06
C THR A 412 -27.13 57.44 -16.21
N ALA A 413 -25.95 57.41 -15.58
CA ALA A 413 -25.42 58.53 -14.81
C ALA A 413 -24.05 58.96 -15.36
N ALA A 414 -23.75 60.27 -15.36
CA ALA A 414 -22.60 60.84 -16.07
C ALA A 414 -21.21 60.35 -15.58
N SER A 415 -21.12 59.89 -14.34
CA SER A 415 -19.91 59.35 -13.70
C SER A 415 -19.93 57.83 -13.53
N TYR A 416 -21.05 57.18 -13.85
CA TYR A 416 -21.21 55.74 -13.79
C TYR A 416 -20.88 55.14 -15.16
N HIS A 417 -19.93 54.21 -15.21
CA HIS A 417 -19.56 53.55 -16.46
C HIS A 417 -20.49 52.36 -16.71
N GLY A 418 -21.67 52.65 -17.28
CA GLY A 418 -22.68 51.66 -17.67
C GLY A 418 -24.12 52.15 -17.56
N GLU A 419 -25.06 51.22 -17.67
CA GLU A 419 -26.49 51.44 -17.44
C GLU A 419 -27.00 50.46 -16.37
N TYR A 420 -27.97 50.89 -15.58
CA TYR A 420 -28.59 50.06 -14.54
C TYR A 420 -30.11 50.22 -14.55
N LEU A 421 -30.84 49.34 -13.84
CA LEU A 421 -32.30 49.42 -13.74
C LEU A 421 -32.73 50.18 -12.49
N THR A 422 -33.74 51.03 -12.65
CA THR A 422 -34.36 51.82 -11.57
C THR A 422 -35.86 51.55 -11.52
N LEU A 423 -36.38 51.33 -10.31
CA LEU A 423 -37.81 51.32 -10.01
C LEU A 423 -38.12 52.52 -9.12
N SER A 424 -38.98 53.41 -9.60
CA SER A 424 -39.47 54.57 -8.85
C SER A 424 -40.98 54.49 -8.64
N VAL A 425 -41.42 54.60 -7.40
CA VAL A 425 -42.83 54.50 -6.99
C VAL A 425 -43.21 55.62 -6.03
N GLY A 426 -44.50 55.93 -5.89
CA GLY A 426 -44.96 56.84 -4.83
C GLY A 426 -44.71 56.25 -3.43
N VAL A 427 -44.35 57.07 -2.44
CA VAL A 427 -44.07 56.59 -1.06
C VAL A 427 -45.29 55.88 -0.45
N ASN A 428 -46.51 56.28 -0.83
CA ASN A 428 -47.75 55.64 -0.39
C ASN A 428 -48.02 54.28 -1.07
N ASP A 429 -47.36 54.00 -2.20
CA ASP A 429 -47.60 52.81 -3.03
C ASP A 429 -46.56 51.70 -2.79
N ILE A 430 -45.58 51.92 -1.90
CA ILE A 430 -44.52 50.94 -1.57
C ILE A 430 -45.11 49.57 -1.19
N LYS A 431 -46.22 49.57 -0.45
CA LYS A 431 -46.90 48.36 0.02
C LYS A 431 -47.98 47.85 -0.94
N SER A 432 -48.21 48.52 -2.07
CA SER A 432 -49.21 48.06 -3.04
C SER A 432 -48.78 46.73 -3.68
N GLU A 433 -49.75 45.90 -4.06
CA GLU A 433 -49.50 44.61 -4.71
C GLU A 433 -48.73 44.79 -6.02
N GLN A 434 -49.06 45.81 -6.81
CA GLN A 434 -48.35 46.14 -8.06
C GLN A 434 -46.86 46.41 -7.81
N THR A 435 -46.54 47.17 -6.78
CA THR A 435 -45.16 47.50 -6.42
C THR A 435 -44.40 46.29 -5.86
N GLN A 436 -45.05 45.46 -5.05
CA GLN A 436 -44.42 44.26 -4.49
C GLN A 436 -44.20 43.15 -5.52
N ASN A 437 -44.99 43.13 -6.61
CA ASN A 437 -44.81 42.23 -7.75
C ASN A 437 -43.79 42.78 -8.79
N ALA A 438 -43.42 44.05 -8.70
CA ALA A 438 -42.41 44.65 -9.57
C ALA A 438 -41.02 44.15 -9.16
N THR A 439 -40.46 43.23 -9.94
CA THR A 439 -39.21 42.52 -9.63
C THR A 439 -38.31 42.40 -10.84
N VAL A 440 -37.01 42.31 -10.60
CA VAL A 440 -36.04 41.81 -11.59
C VAL A 440 -35.63 40.41 -11.14
N THR A 441 -35.82 39.43 -12.02
CA THR A 441 -35.39 38.05 -11.83
C THR A 441 -34.13 37.82 -12.64
N MET A 442 -33.04 37.44 -11.98
CA MET A 442 -31.71 37.22 -12.56
C MET A 442 -31.30 35.76 -12.39
N VAL A 443 -30.89 35.09 -13.46
CA VAL A 443 -30.43 33.70 -13.47
C VAL A 443 -28.94 33.69 -13.84
N PRO A 444 -28.01 33.62 -12.87
CA PRO A 444 -26.58 33.57 -13.15
C PRO A 444 -26.13 32.18 -13.64
N PHE A 445 -24.96 32.13 -14.27
CA PHE A 445 -24.25 30.88 -14.60
C PHE A 445 -23.08 30.66 -13.63
N VAL A 446 -23.24 29.70 -12.71
CA VAL A 446 -22.19 29.26 -11.77
C VAL A 446 -21.46 28.07 -12.38
N PRO A 447 -20.15 28.15 -12.68
CA PRO A 447 -19.46 27.16 -13.50
C PRO A 447 -19.21 25.83 -12.77
N GLU A 448 -19.00 25.86 -11.45
CA GLU A 448 -18.68 24.71 -10.63
C GLU A 448 -19.23 24.88 -9.22
N SER A 449 -19.57 23.77 -8.56
CA SER A 449 -20.07 23.81 -7.18
C SER A 449 -18.94 24.12 -6.21
N GLY A 450 -19.21 24.91 -5.17
CA GLY A 450 -18.22 25.26 -4.17
C GLY A 450 -18.61 26.43 -3.30
N PHE A 451 -17.66 26.99 -2.54
CA PHE A 451 -17.91 28.15 -1.71
C PHE A 451 -17.68 29.47 -2.46
N TYR A 452 -18.65 30.36 -2.38
CA TYR A 452 -18.66 31.64 -3.06
C TYR A 452 -19.01 32.78 -2.12
N LYS A 453 -18.39 33.94 -2.36
CA LYS A 453 -18.91 35.23 -1.92
C LYS A 453 -19.76 35.83 -3.02
N VAL A 454 -20.97 36.25 -2.67
CA VAL A 454 -21.91 36.89 -3.60
C VAL A 454 -22.00 38.36 -3.27
N TYR A 455 -21.65 39.19 -4.24
CA TYR A 455 -21.69 40.64 -4.11
C TYR A 455 -22.78 41.26 -4.96
N MET A 456 -23.38 42.35 -4.48
CA MET A 456 -24.30 43.20 -5.24
C MET A 456 -23.67 44.56 -5.50
N THR A 457 -23.70 44.99 -6.76
CA THR A 457 -23.28 46.32 -7.18
C THR A 457 -24.45 47.31 -7.09
N ILE A 458 -24.23 48.42 -6.38
CA ILE A 458 -25.21 49.48 -6.14
C ILE A 458 -24.65 50.81 -6.65
N PRO A 459 -25.17 51.35 -7.77
CA PRO A 459 -24.81 52.68 -8.26
C PRO A 459 -25.12 53.79 -7.25
N GLY A 460 -24.19 54.74 -7.10
CA GLY A 460 -24.29 55.87 -6.17
C GLY A 460 -25.40 56.87 -6.54
N CYS A 461 -26.03 57.44 -5.52
CA CYS A 461 -27.18 58.34 -5.70
C CYS A 461 -26.79 59.82 -5.93
N GLN A 462 -25.53 60.19 -5.64
CA GLN A 462 -25.08 61.59 -5.69
C GLN A 462 -25.14 62.13 -7.12
N ASN A 463 -24.75 61.32 -8.10
CA ASN A 463 -24.63 61.74 -9.49
C ASN A 463 -25.97 61.80 -10.24
N THR A 464 -27.01 61.18 -9.69
CA THR A 464 -28.40 61.29 -10.18
C THR A 464 -29.25 62.25 -9.36
N ASN A 465 -28.71 62.82 -8.27
CA ASN A 465 -29.46 63.60 -7.27
C ASN A 465 -30.69 62.83 -6.72
N THR A 466 -30.63 61.50 -6.63
CA THR A 466 -31.74 60.66 -6.14
C THR A 466 -31.58 60.17 -4.70
N CYS A 467 -30.64 60.74 -3.94
CA CYS A 467 -30.32 60.28 -2.59
C CYS A 467 -31.49 60.36 -1.60
N LEU A 468 -32.36 61.38 -1.70
CA LEU A 468 -33.54 61.50 -0.84
C LEU A 468 -34.58 60.40 -1.14
N GLN A 469 -34.62 59.94 -2.39
CA GLN A 469 -35.56 58.94 -2.88
C GLN A 469 -35.07 57.51 -2.66
N ARG A 470 -33.75 57.29 -2.57
CA ARG A 470 -33.18 55.94 -2.37
C ARG A 470 -33.69 55.29 -1.10
N THR A 471 -34.12 54.04 -1.23
CA THR A 471 -34.60 53.24 -0.11
C THR A 471 -33.98 51.84 -0.10
N SER A 472 -34.60 50.89 0.60
CA SER A 472 -34.11 49.53 0.74
C SER A 472 -34.73 48.57 -0.27
N ALA A 473 -33.89 47.80 -0.94
CA ALA A 473 -34.27 46.68 -1.78
C ALA A 473 -34.49 45.42 -0.94
N LYS A 474 -35.44 44.58 -1.37
CA LYS A 474 -35.61 43.20 -0.92
C LYS A 474 -34.95 42.31 -1.96
N VAL A 475 -33.94 41.56 -1.55
CA VAL A 475 -33.20 40.61 -2.38
C VAL A 475 -33.51 39.20 -1.87
N THR A 476 -34.07 38.36 -2.73
CA THR A 476 -34.27 36.94 -2.46
C THR A 476 -33.38 36.15 -3.40
N TRP A 477 -32.47 35.35 -2.86
CA TRP A 477 -31.68 34.43 -3.67
C TRP A 477 -32.16 33.00 -3.43
N LEU A 478 -32.68 32.37 -4.48
CA LEU A 478 -33.04 30.96 -4.53
C LEU A 478 -31.80 30.17 -4.95
N MET A 479 -31.21 29.49 -3.98
CA MET A 479 -29.96 28.75 -4.16
C MET A 479 -30.18 27.34 -4.69
N ASP A 480 -31.32 26.74 -4.36
CA ASP A 480 -31.76 25.41 -4.82
C ASP A 480 -33.28 25.25 -4.66
N SER A 481 -33.82 24.04 -4.91
CA SER A 481 -35.25 23.74 -4.87
C SER A 481 -35.91 23.91 -3.49
N GLY A 482 -35.17 24.16 -2.41
CA GLY A 482 -35.69 24.29 -1.06
C GLY A 482 -35.08 25.40 -0.20
N ARG A 483 -33.90 25.94 -0.56
CA ARG A 483 -33.22 27.01 0.21
C ARG A 483 -33.28 28.34 -0.50
N SER A 484 -33.75 29.35 0.23
CA SER A 484 -33.67 30.75 -0.19
C SER A 484 -33.16 31.64 0.94
N ILE A 485 -32.43 32.68 0.56
CA ILE A 485 -31.94 33.71 1.48
C ILE A 485 -32.68 35.00 1.15
N LEU A 486 -33.22 35.65 2.18
CA LEU A 486 -33.89 36.93 2.09
C LEU A 486 -33.05 38.00 2.80
N THR A 487 -32.57 38.98 2.05
CA THR A 487 -31.78 40.11 2.59
C THR A 487 -32.45 41.43 2.23
N THR A 488 -32.47 42.37 3.17
CA THR A 488 -32.86 43.76 2.90
C THR A 488 -31.62 44.62 2.79
N VAL A 489 -31.47 45.31 1.66
CA VAL A 489 -30.28 46.10 1.31
C VAL A 489 -30.65 47.57 1.21
N THR A 490 -30.12 48.41 2.08
CA THR A 490 -30.29 49.87 1.98
C THR A 490 -29.39 50.45 0.90
N GLN A 491 -29.94 51.29 0.02
CA GLN A 491 -29.22 51.84 -1.15
C GLN A 491 -28.96 53.34 -1.05
N HIS A 492 -28.89 53.87 0.18
CA HIS A 492 -28.54 55.27 0.43
C HIS A 492 -27.02 55.44 0.46
N ASN A 493 -26.35 55.17 -0.66
CA ASN A 493 -24.91 55.31 -0.85
C ASN A 493 -24.59 56.47 -1.80
N LEU A 494 -23.68 57.35 -1.41
CA LEU A 494 -23.29 58.52 -2.21
C LEU A 494 -22.54 58.11 -3.48
N GLU A 495 -21.56 57.22 -3.30
CA GLU A 495 -20.69 56.66 -4.35
C GLU A 495 -21.11 55.22 -4.69
N ASP A 496 -20.63 54.71 -5.82
CA ASP A 496 -20.85 53.31 -6.21
C ASP A 496 -20.28 52.36 -5.15
N LEU A 497 -21.06 51.34 -4.81
CA LEU A 497 -20.72 50.40 -3.76
C LEU A 497 -20.94 48.96 -4.22
N GLU A 498 -20.00 48.08 -3.87
CA GLU A 498 -20.16 46.64 -4.00
C GLU A 498 -20.23 46.05 -2.57
N ILE A 499 -21.35 45.41 -2.23
CA ILE A 499 -21.59 44.85 -0.89
C ILE A 499 -21.65 43.33 -0.93
N GLU A 500 -21.09 42.66 0.09
CA GLU A 500 -21.26 41.22 0.28
C GLU A 500 -22.67 40.92 0.82
N LEU A 501 -23.42 40.09 0.11
CA LEU A 501 -24.76 39.66 0.51
C LEU A 501 -24.76 38.29 1.18
N PHE A 502 -23.81 37.43 0.78
CA PHE A 502 -23.72 36.05 1.20
C PHE A 502 -22.30 35.53 1.05
N SER A 503 -21.92 34.62 1.94
CA SER A 503 -20.73 33.79 1.83
C SER A 503 -21.10 32.36 2.22
N GLY A 504 -20.90 31.40 1.32
CA GLY A 504 -21.22 29.99 1.57
C GLY A 504 -21.28 29.15 0.30
N TYR A 505 -21.76 27.91 0.43
CA TYR A 505 -21.81 26.96 -0.68
C TYR A 505 -22.88 27.32 -1.72
N ALA A 506 -22.51 27.30 -3.00
CA ALA A 506 -23.40 27.44 -4.14
C ALA A 506 -23.20 26.26 -5.12
N PRO A 507 -24.28 25.59 -5.57
CA PRO A 507 -24.19 24.53 -6.57
C PRO A 507 -23.93 25.07 -7.98
N ALA A 508 -23.25 24.27 -8.82
CA ALA A 508 -23.07 24.54 -10.24
C ALA A 508 -24.40 24.62 -10.99
N SER A 509 -24.44 25.42 -12.05
CA SER A 509 -25.57 25.47 -12.96
C SER A 509 -25.57 24.27 -13.92
N SER A 510 -26.72 23.62 -14.09
CA SER A 510 -26.93 22.48 -14.98
C SER A 510 -28.28 22.61 -15.72
N GLU A 511 -28.55 21.74 -16.69
CA GLU A 511 -29.86 21.69 -17.36
C GLU A 511 -31.01 21.39 -16.39
N GLU A 512 -30.72 20.70 -15.29
CA GLU A 512 -31.70 20.34 -14.26
C GLU A 512 -31.84 21.41 -13.17
N PHE A 513 -30.84 22.29 -13.02
CA PHE A 513 -30.81 23.26 -11.93
C PHE A 513 -30.12 24.59 -12.30
N SER A 514 -30.78 25.71 -11.97
CA SER A 514 -30.16 27.05 -12.01
C SER A 514 -30.62 27.89 -10.82
N SER A 515 -29.70 28.64 -10.23
CA SER A 515 -30.03 29.58 -9.15
C SER A 515 -30.76 30.80 -9.69
N ALA A 516 -31.59 31.45 -8.87
CA ALA A 516 -32.33 32.65 -9.27
C ALA A 516 -32.29 33.72 -8.19
N ILE A 517 -32.05 34.98 -8.59
CA ILE A 517 -32.05 36.14 -7.71
C ILE A 517 -33.25 37.02 -8.07
N TYR A 518 -34.09 37.32 -7.09
CA TYR A 518 -35.21 38.24 -7.20
C TYR A 518 -34.88 39.52 -6.45
N ILE A 519 -35.03 40.66 -7.09
CA ILE A 519 -34.89 41.96 -6.46
C ILE A 519 -36.13 42.81 -6.68
N GLY A 520 -36.59 43.48 -5.63
CA GLY A 520 -37.70 44.43 -5.66
C GLY A 520 -37.58 45.44 -4.52
N ILE A 521 -38.54 46.35 -4.39
CA ILE A 521 -38.56 47.29 -3.26
C ILE A 521 -39.04 46.59 -1.98
N SER A 522 -38.36 46.86 -0.85
CA SER A 522 -38.73 46.26 0.43
C SER A 522 -40.10 46.76 0.90
N PRO A 523 -41.00 45.89 1.38
CA PRO A 523 -42.30 46.32 1.93
C PRO A 523 -42.15 47.16 3.22
N ASN A 524 -40.98 47.06 3.87
CA ASN A 524 -40.60 47.82 5.05
C ASN A 524 -39.56 48.91 4.75
N ALA A 525 -39.43 49.29 3.48
CA ALA A 525 -38.57 50.38 3.03
C ALA A 525 -38.87 51.69 3.79
N THR A 526 -37.83 52.29 4.36
CA THR A 526 -37.86 53.64 4.94
C THR A 526 -37.35 54.63 3.90
N VAL A 527 -38.05 55.75 3.76
CA VAL A 527 -37.70 56.82 2.80
C VAL A 527 -37.57 58.11 3.60
N ASP A 528 -36.74 59.05 3.11
CA ASP A 528 -36.62 60.37 3.73
C ASP A 528 -37.99 61.06 3.85
N PRO A 529 -38.33 61.70 5.00
CA PRO A 529 -39.61 62.38 5.19
C PRO A 529 -39.92 63.47 4.15
N GLN A 530 -38.91 64.00 3.46
CA GLN A 530 -39.06 65.02 2.42
C GLN A 530 -39.30 64.42 1.02
N ALA A 531 -39.15 63.11 0.83
CA ALA A 531 -39.32 62.47 -0.46
C ALA A 531 -40.79 62.16 -0.77
N THR A 532 -41.20 62.42 -2.01
CA THR A 532 -42.53 62.05 -2.52
C THR A 532 -42.53 60.70 -3.25
N THR A 533 -41.34 60.22 -3.64
CA THR A 533 -41.13 58.95 -4.34
C THR A 533 -40.05 58.13 -3.65
N ALA A 534 -40.14 56.81 -3.76
CA ALA A 534 -39.17 55.84 -3.30
C ALA A 534 -38.52 55.16 -4.50
N GLU A 535 -37.19 55.02 -4.46
CA GLU A 535 -36.38 54.51 -5.55
C GLU A 535 -35.49 53.35 -5.11
N VAL A 536 -35.48 52.27 -5.89
CA VAL A 536 -34.53 51.16 -5.78
C VAL A 536 -33.87 50.93 -7.12
N VAL A 537 -32.57 50.62 -7.10
CA VAL A 537 -31.76 50.32 -8.27
C VAL A 537 -31.13 48.94 -8.20
N VAL A 538 -30.74 48.42 -9.35
CA VAL A 538 -29.93 47.22 -9.45
C VAL A 538 -29.05 47.28 -10.70
N ASP A 539 -27.77 46.99 -10.52
CA ASP A 539 -26.80 46.84 -11.61
C ASP A 539 -26.45 45.37 -11.85
N SER A 540 -25.71 44.75 -10.94
CA SER A 540 -25.17 43.40 -11.15
C SER A 540 -24.93 42.63 -9.86
N PHE A 541 -24.80 41.31 -10.00
CA PHE A 541 -24.35 40.41 -8.95
C PHE A 541 -23.10 39.66 -9.39
N ARG A 542 -22.08 39.60 -8.53
CA ARG A 542 -20.80 38.91 -8.77
C ARG A 542 -20.64 37.74 -7.82
N PHE A 543 -20.22 36.59 -8.33
CA PHE A 543 -19.92 35.37 -7.60
C PHE A 543 -18.41 35.14 -7.65
N GLU A 544 -17.76 35.27 -6.50
CA GLU A 544 -16.32 35.07 -6.35
C GLU A 544 -16.06 33.76 -5.62
N ARG A 545 -15.38 32.82 -6.30
CA ARG A 545 -14.97 31.54 -5.71
C ARG A 545 -13.94 31.78 -4.61
N ILE A 546 -14.17 31.25 -3.42
CA ILE A 546 -13.26 31.34 -2.27
C ILE A 546 -12.74 29.96 -1.89
N THR A 547 -11.60 29.93 -1.18
CA THR A 547 -11.12 28.72 -0.52
C THR A 547 -12.19 28.22 0.45
N SER A 548 -12.58 26.96 0.32
CA SER A 548 -13.68 26.39 1.11
C SER A 548 -13.39 26.32 2.60
N TYR A 549 -12.19 25.89 2.98
CA TYR A 549 -11.77 25.83 4.39
C TYR A 549 -10.29 26.23 4.55
N THR A 550 -9.96 26.88 5.67
CA THR A 550 -8.60 27.35 5.99
C THR A 550 -8.11 26.91 7.38
N ASP A 551 -8.87 26.03 8.03
CA ASP A 551 -8.71 25.58 9.41
C ASP A 551 -8.81 24.04 9.52
N LEU A 552 -8.40 23.32 8.47
CA LEU A 552 -8.44 21.86 8.44
C LEU A 552 -7.52 21.23 9.51
N ASN A 553 -6.42 21.90 9.86
CA ASN A 553 -5.46 21.50 10.89
C ASN A 553 -5.06 20.01 10.82
N GLY A 554 -4.78 19.54 9.59
CA GLY A 554 -4.32 18.19 9.32
C GLY A 554 -5.39 17.13 9.17
N VAL A 555 -6.69 17.45 9.21
CA VAL A 555 -7.78 16.47 9.00
C VAL A 555 -8.85 17.01 8.05
N LEU A 556 -9.18 16.24 7.01
CA LEU A 556 -10.28 16.50 6.08
C LEU A 556 -11.23 15.30 6.07
N GLN A 557 -12.51 15.52 6.37
CA GLN A 557 -13.56 14.52 6.23
C GLN A 557 -14.18 14.61 4.83
N MET A 558 -14.36 13.47 4.17
CA MET A 558 -15.06 13.31 2.89
C MET A 558 -16.24 12.35 3.06
N PHE A 559 -17.42 12.76 2.60
CA PHE A 559 -18.66 11.99 2.77
C PHE A 559 -18.91 11.08 1.55
N GLU A 560 -19.04 9.77 1.74
CA GLU A 560 -19.36 8.81 0.67
C GLU A 560 -20.87 8.61 0.49
N ASN A 561 -21.61 8.47 1.60
CA ASN A 561 -23.06 8.25 1.57
C ASN A 561 -23.78 9.55 1.89
N LEU A 562 -24.40 10.11 0.87
CA LEU A 562 -24.98 11.43 0.92
C LEU A 562 -26.49 11.30 0.99
N THR A 563 -27.11 12.07 1.90
CA THR A 563 -28.54 12.30 1.78
C THR A 563 -28.84 12.94 0.42
N SER A 564 -30.04 12.72 -0.13
CA SER A 564 -30.45 13.36 -1.39
C SER A 564 -30.36 14.89 -1.36
N ASP A 565 -30.37 15.47 -0.15
CA ASP A 565 -30.16 16.89 0.09
C ASP A 565 -28.67 17.25 0.06
N MET A 566 -27.77 16.50 0.72
CA MET A 566 -26.33 16.75 0.63
C MET A 566 -25.78 16.59 -0.79
N GLN A 567 -26.26 15.59 -1.55
CA GLN A 567 -25.89 15.39 -2.96
C GLN A 567 -26.18 16.61 -3.84
N ARG A 568 -27.24 17.36 -3.49
CA ARG A 568 -27.67 18.54 -4.26
C ARG A 568 -27.15 19.86 -3.68
N ASN A 569 -27.02 19.96 -2.35
CA ASN A 569 -27.09 21.24 -1.65
C ASN A 569 -25.88 21.54 -0.73
N GLY A 570 -25.02 20.56 -0.42
CA GLY A 570 -23.93 20.73 0.54
C GLY A 570 -22.55 20.35 -0.02
N PRO A 571 -21.46 20.83 0.59
CA PRO A 571 -20.14 20.31 0.27
C PRO A 571 -20.06 18.84 0.67
N LEU A 572 -19.36 18.05 -0.14
CA LEU A 572 -19.12 16.62 0.11
C LEU A 572 -17.87 16.39 0.99
N TYR A 573 -17.44 17.45 1.68
CA TYR A 573 -16.25 17.47 2.51
C TYR A 573 -16.35 18.58 3.57
N ALA A 574 -15.68 18.38 4.71
CA ALA A 574 -15.68 19.32 5.83
C ALA A 574 -14.42 19.14 6.74
N PRO A 575 -14.03 20.17 7.50
CA PRO A 575 -13.15 19.99 8.65
C PRO A 575 -13.85 19.19 9.76
N LEU A 576 -13.08 18.74 10.75
CA LEU A 576 -13.66 18.23 12.00
C LEU A 576 -14.34 19.37 12.78
N ALA A 577 -15.51 19.10 13.37
CA ALA A 577 -16.10 20.00 14.34
C ALA A 577 -15.18 20.09 15.57
N ASN A 578 -14.89 21.30 16.05
CA ASN A 578 -13.95 21.53 17.16
C ASN A 578 -12.61 20.79 16.99
N GLY A 579 -12.02 20.89 15.79
CA GLY A 579 -10.84 20.15 15.36
C GLY A 579 -9.56 20.41 16.17
N LEU A 580 -8.45 19.89 15.63
CA LEU A 580 -7.12 20.04 16.23
C LEU A 580 -6.66 21.50 16.22
N PRO A 581 -5.71 21.89 17.09
CA PRO A 581 -5.16 23.25 17.10
C PRO A 581 -4.39 23.57 15.81
N THR A 582 -4.27 24.85 15.48
CA THR A 582 -3.54 25.33 14.31
C THR A 582 -2.08 24.87 14.33
N GLY A 583 -1.58 24.40 13.18
CA GLY A 583 -0.21 23.89 13.04
C GLY A 583 -0.03 22.42 13.43
N SER A 584 -1.11 21.72 13.77
CA SER A 584 -1.09 20.27 13.99
C SER A 584 -0.66 19.52 12.72
N VAL A 585 0.17 18.49 12.90
CA VAL A 585 0.52 17.53 11.86
C VAL A 585 0.00 16.17 12.30
N VAL A 586 -0.87 15.57 11.48
CA VAL A 586 -1.44 14.24 11.77
C VAL A 586 -0.81 13.24 10.81
N TYR A 587 -0.09 12.26 11.35
CA TYR A 587 0.60 11.25 10.53
C TYR A 587 -0.29 10.03 10.27
N THR A 588 -1.23 9.74 11.16
CA THR A 588 -2.04 8.51 11.08
C THR A 588 -3.39 8.67 11.76
N ALA A 589 -4.37 7.87 11.33
CA ALA A 589 -5.66 7.75 11.99
C ALA A 589 -6.17 6.30 11.98
N ALA A 590 -6.98 5.94 12.98
CA ALA A 590 -7.63 4.63 13.05
C ALA A 590 -9.09 4.73 13.48
N TYR A 591 -9.92 3.83 12.97
CA TYR A 591 -11.34 3.73 13.29
C TYR A 591 -11.59 2.75 14.44
N GLY A 592 -12.09 3.27 15.57
CA GLY A 592 -12.53 2.51 16.72
C GLY A 592 -14.04 2.28 16.72
N VAL A 593 -14.45 1.01 16.63
CA VAL A 593 -15.87 0.61 16.66
C VAL A 593 -16.37 0.55 18.11
N SER A 594 -17.51 1.18 18.39
CA SER A 594 -18.21 1.06 19.66
C SER A 594 -19.14 -0.15 19.65
N ASN A 595 -18.96 -1.07 20.61
CA ASN A 595 -19.88 -2.19 20.83
C ASN A 595 -21.18 -1.79 21.54
N ASN A 596 -21.30 -0.54 21.99
CA ASN A 596 -22.48 -0.02 22.67
C ASN A 596 -23.25 0.93 21.74
N THR A 597 -24.49 0.59 21.43
CA THR A 597 -25.38 1.38 20.56
C THR A 597 -25.69 2.79 21.09
N GLN A 598 -25.34 3.08 22.37
CA GLN A 598 -25.44 4.41 22.98
C GLN A 598 -24.13 5.22 22.96
N GLN A 599 -23.00 4.63 22.53
CA GLN A 599 -21.73 5.32 22.39
C GLN A 599 -21.38 5.47 20.92
N ASP A 600 -20.97 6.67 20.55
CA ASP A 600 -20.46 6.94 19.21
C ASP A 600 -19.14 6.21 18.96
N ASP A 601 -18.94 5.83 17.70
CA ASP A 601 -17.66 5.35 17.22
C ASP A 601 -16.60 6.45 17.32
N THR A 602 -15.35 6.02 17.32
CA THR A 602 -14.20 6.90 17.61
C THR A 602 -13.25 6.95 16.42
N LEU A 603 -12.81 8.16 16.07
CA LEU A 603 -11.68 8.36 15.18
C LEU A 603 -10.46 8.69 16.04
N PHE A 604 -9.48 7.78 16.12
CA PHE A 604 -8.21 8.04 16.77
C PHE A 604 -7.29 8.79 15.81
N LEU A 605 -6.60 9.79 16.32
CA LEU A 605 -5.66 10.63 15.58
C LEU A 605 -4.29 10.55 16.24
N GLY A 606 -3.25 10.27 15.45
CA GLY A 606 -1.87 10.23 15.92
C GLY A 606 -0.97 11.13 15.08
N GLY A 607 -0.06 11.84 15.74
CA GLY A 607 0.83 12.73 15.02
C GLY A 607 1.77 13.52 15.90
N GLN A 608 1.97 14.78 15.50
CA GLN A 608 2.71 15.80 16.22
C GLN A 608 1.78 17.01 16.44
N PHE A 609 1.13 17.03 17.59
CA PHE A 609 0.23 18.10 18.00
C PHE A 609 0.06 18.10 19.52
N GLN A 610 -0.34 19.22 20.09
CA GLN A 610 -0.61 19.33 21.52
C GLN A 610 -1.66 20.40 21.77
N ASP A 611 -2.55 20.13 22.71
CA ASP A 611 -3.52 21.09 23.22
C ASP A 611 -3.49 21.07 24.75
N SER A 612 -2.84 22.07 25.36
CA SER A 612 -2.72 22.17 26.81
C SER A 612 -4.05 22.50 27.50
N GLU A 613 -5.02 23.08 26.79
CA GLU A 613 -6.32 23.43 27.35
C GLU A 613 -7.23 22.19 27.41
N ARG A 614 -7.19 21.35 26.36
CA ARG A 614 -7.94 20.09 26.31
C ARG A 614 -7.18 18.88 26.88
N GLY A 615 -5.88 19.02 27.16
CA GLY A 615 -5.10 18.06 27.93
C GLY A 615 -4.61 16.84 27.15
N TYR A 616 -4.34 16.97 25.85
CA TYR A 616 -3.78 15.89 25.03
C TYR A 616 -2.50 16.28 24.31
N SER A 617 -1.65 15.28 24.06
CA SER A 617 -0.41 15.41 23.29
C SER A 617 -0.21 14.20 22.37
N ASN A 618 0.03 14.47 21.09
CA ASN A 618 0.39 13.56 20.00
C ASN A 618 -0.59 12.43 19.67
N VAL A 619 -1.54 12.13 20.55
CA VAL A 619 -2.65 11.21 20.33
C VAL A 619 -3.92 11.83 20.91
N ALA A 620 -5.01 11.82 20.14
CA ALA A 620 -6.32 12.26 20.58
C ALA A 620 -7.41 11.39 19.97
N GLN A 621 -8.62 11.45 20.54
CA GLN A 621 -9.79 10.75 20.04
C GLN A 621 -10.87 11.74 19.65
N TYR A 622 -11.49 11.54 18.50
CA TYR A 622 -12.63 12.32 18.04
C TYR A 622 -13.91 11.48 18.14
N ARG A 623 -14.84 11.94 18.98
CA ARG A 623 -16.13 11.27 19.26
C ARG A 623 -17.20 12.32 19.50
N GLY A 624 -18.41 12.14 18.98
CA GLY A 624 -19.53 13.04 19.26
C GLY A 624 -19.26 14.52 18.94
N GLU A 625 -18.50 14.80 17.87
CA GLU A 625 -18.12 16.16 17.44
C GLU A 625 -17.14 16.92 18.36
N SER A 626 -16.44 16.21 19.26
CA SER A 626 -15.35 16.75 20.08
C SER A 626 -14.07 15.95 19.95
N ILE A 627 -12.93 16.65 20.04
CA ILE A 627 -11.62 16.01 20.26
C ILE A 627 -11.34 16.01 21.76
N ASP A 628 -11.12 14.81 22.28
CA ASP A 628 -10.85 14.53 23.69
C ASP A 628 -9.50 13.82 23.87
N PRO A 629 -8.86 13.96 25.03
CA PRO A 629 -7.68 13.18 25.37
C PRO A 629 -8.01 11.68 25.48
N LEU A 630 -7.02 10.85 25.16
CA LEU A 630 -6.95 9.47 25.68
C LEU A 630 -6.44 9.53 27.13
N GLY A 631 -6.62 8.46 27.90
CA GLY A 631 -6.07 8.37 29.27
C GLY A 631 -4.61 8.84 29.36
N ASP A 632 -4.22 9.40 30.52
CA ASP A 632 -2.84 9.80 30.84
C ASP A 632 -2.24 10.96 30.00
N THR A 633 -3.09 11.83 29.43
CA THR A 633 -2.74 13.05 28.65
C THR A 633 -2.00 12.81 27.31
N GLY A 634 -1.96 11.56 26.83
CA GLY A 634 -1.38 11.19 25.53
C GLY A 634 0.08 10.73 25.62
N ILE A 635 0.83 10.87 24.51
CA ILE A 635 2.16 10.24 24.32
C ILE A 635 3.28 11.28 24.23
N HIS A 636 4.39 11.00 24.91
CA HIS A 636 5.59 11.83 24.89
C HIS A 636 6.50 11.46 23.70
N GLY A 637 6.13 11.97 22.53
CA GLY A 637 6.86 11.79 21.27
C GLY A 637 5.91 11.69 20.08
N ILE A 638 6.48 11.56 18.88
CA ILE A 638 5.72 11.56 17.63
C ILE A 638 5.13 10.17 17.40
N VAL A 639 3.82 10.10 17.16
CA VAL A 639 3.15 8.88 16.70
C VAL A 639 3.07 8.88 15.18
N ARG A 640 3.60 7.83 14.54
CA ARG A 640 3.70 7.73 13.07
C ARG A 640 2.64 6.85 12.45
N SER A 641 2.25 5.78 13.14
CA SER A 641 1.24 4.85 12.64
C SER A 641 0.45 4.23 13.80
N MET A 642 -0.80 3.88 13.54
CA MET A 642 -1.67 3.20 14.48
C MET A 642 -2.61 2.21 13.81
N ALA A 643 -3.05 1.22 14.57
CA ALA A 643 -4.05 0.26 14.16
C ALA A 643 -4.99 -0.04 15.32
N PHE A 644 -6.29 -0.05 15.06
CA PHE A 644 -7.29 -0.50 16.03
C PHE A 644 -7.63 -1.96 15.78
N VAL A 645 -7.38 -2.83 16.75
CA VAL A 645 -7.66 -4.26 16.64
C VAL A 645 -8.39 -4.71 17.89
N ASP A 646 -9.53 -5.39 17.69
CA ASP A 646 -10.44 -5.84 18.75
C ASP A 646 -11.01 -4.68 19.59
N SER A 647 -10.34 -4.37 20.69
CA SER A 647 -10.70 -3.33 21.65
C SER A 647 -9.49 -2.49 22.09
N SER A 648 -8.37 -2.63 21.36
CA SER A 648 -7.11 -1.98 21.68
C SER A 648 -6.58 -1.20 20.48
N LEU A 649 -6.05 -0.01 20.77
CA LEU A 649 -5.33 0.81 19.81
C LEU A 649 -3.82 0.54 19.97
N PHE A 650 -3.21 -0.02 18.94
CA PHE A 650 -1.75 -0.19 18.87
C PHE A 650 -1.14 1.00 18.16
N ILE A 651 -0.07 1.56 18.72
CA ILE A 651 0.64 2.70 18.15
C ILE A 651 2.12 2.41 17.96
N GLY A 652 2.71 3.07 16.97
CA GLY A 652 4.12 3.00 16.63
C GLY A 652 4.65 4.39 16.26
N GLY A 653 5.88 4.69 16.66
CA GLY A 653 6.48 5.98 16.37
C GLY A 653 7.84 6.18 17.01
N SER A 654 8.13 7.44 17.36
CA SER A 654 9.34 7.84 18.08
C SER A 654 8.91 8.50 19.39
N PHE A 655 8.76 7.69 20.43
CA PHE A 655 8.30 8.09 21.75
C PHE A 655 8.86 7.18 22.84
N ASN A 656 8.94 7.70 24.07
CA ASN A 656 9.57 7.00 25.20
C ASN A 656 8.68 6.87 26.46
N GLY A 657 7.40 7.24 26.37
CA GLY A 657 6.48 7.15 27.49
C GLY A 657 5.18 7.91 27.28
N THR A 658 4.33 7.90 28.30
CA THR A 658 3.14 8.76 28.38
C THR A 658 3.52 10.19 28.77
N THR A 659 2.69 11.16 28.41
CA THR A 659 2.97 12.59 28.64
C THR A 659 2.97 12.96 30.12
N ASP A 660 2.17 12.27 30.94
CA ASP A 660 2.13 12.44 32.38
C ASP A 660 3.28 11.72 33.13
N GLY A 661 4.09 10.93 32.41
CA GLY A 661 5.19 10.13 32.96
C GLY A 661 4.76 8.91 33.77
N SER A 662 3.49 8.47 33.68
CA SER A 662 2.97 7.31 34.40
C SER A 662 3.47 5.97 33.84
N GLN A 663 3.78 5.90 32.54
CA GLN A 663 4.29 4.71 31.88
C GLN A 663 5.52 5.01 31.03
N ALA A 664 6.56 4.19 31.19
CA ALA A 664 7.68 4.14 30.25
C ALA A 664 7.30 3.25 29.07
N LEU A 665 7.52 3.74 27.84
CA LEU A 665 7.18 3.05 26.60
C LEU A 665 8.40 3.11 25.68
N ASN A 666 8.55 2.19 24.73
CA ASN A 666 9.68 2.21 23.78
C ASN A 666 9.16 2.03 22.36
N ASN A 667 8.82 3.16 21.71
CA ASN A 667 8.42 3.28 20.30
C ASN A 667 7.18 2.50 19.86
N VAL A 668 6.66 1.58 20.68
CA VAL A 668 5.40 0.85 20.51
C VAL A 668 4.61 0.84 21.81
N ALA A 669 3.28 0.86 21.71
CA ALA A 669 2.39 0.75 22.86
C ALA A 669 1.00 0.26 22.47
N GLU A 670 0.27 -0.26 23.44
CA GLU A 670 -1.14 -0.63 23.36
C GLU A 670 -1.95 0.29 24.27
N PHE A 671 -3.03 0.87 23.77
CA PHE A 671 -4.05 1.53 24.58
C PHE A 671 -5.31 0.67 24.62
N ASN A 672 -5.65 0.16 25.79
CA ASN A 672 -6.87 -0.61 25.98
C ASN A 672 -8.04 0.35 26.17
N THR A 673 -9.00 0.31 25.24
CA THR A 673 -10.14 1.25 25.26
C THR A 673 -11.17 0.93 26.35
N THR A 674 -11.10 -0.25 26.97
CA THR A 674 -12.04 -0.68 28.01
C THR A 674 -11.68 -0.09 29.37
N ASP A 675 -10.41 -0.12 29.74
CA ASP A 675 -9.93 0.43 31.01
C ASP A 675 -9.27 1.82 30.88
N GLN A 676 -9.13 2.31 29.64
CA GLN A 676 -8.59 3.62 29.28
C GLN A 676 -7.13 3.81 29.73
N LYS A 677 -6.29 2.77 29.57
CA LYS A 677 -4.88 2.80 29.97
C LYS A 677 -3.91 2.37 28.87
N TRP A 678 -2.70 2.91 28.97
CA TRP A 678 -1.54 2.52 28.17
C TRP A 678 -0.81 1.32 28.77
N TYR A 679 -0.41 0.40 27.90
CA TYR A 679 0.35 -0.80 28.19
C TYR A 679 1.58 -0.88 27.28
N GLN A 680 2.68 -1.38 27.85
CA GLN A 680 3.90 -1.70 27.12
C GLN A 680 3.78 -3.06 26.41
N LEU A 681 4.34 -3.16 25.19
CA LEU A 681 4.46 -4.43 24.47
C LEU A 681 5.81 -5.08 24.76
N VAL A 682 5.91 -5.76 25.91
CA VAL A 682 7.11 -6.48 26.39
C VAL A 682 8.40 -5.70 26.09
N GLY A 683 8.69 -4.66 26.88
CA GLY A 683 9.88 -3.83 26.72
C GLY A 683 9.91 -2.92 25.48
N GLY A 684 9.16 -3.20 24.41
CA GLY A 684 9.10 -2.42 23.17
C GLY A 684 10.28 -2.64 22.23
N VAL A 685 10.64 -1.64 21.42
CA VAL A 685 11.68 -1.76 20.38
C VAL A 685 12.73 -0.65 20.47
N ASN A 686 13.94 -0.92 19.98
CA ASN A 686 15.11 -0.05 20.18
C ASN A 686 15.19 1.18 19.27
N ASN A 687 14.29 1.33 18.29
CA ASN A 687 14.29 2.46 17.36
C ASN A 687 12.87 2.77 16.86
N THR A 688 12.75 3.77 15.99
CA THR A 688 11.48 4.28 15.47
C THR A 688 10.69 3.22 14.70
N VAL A 689 9.39 3.15 14.98
CA VAL A 689 8.41 2.40 14.17
C VAL A 689 7.75 3.34 13.16
N THR A 690 7.64 2.89 11.92
CA THR A 690 7.06 3.65 10.80
C THR A 690 5.66 3.18 10.45
N GLU A 691 5.37 1.88 10.55
CA GLU A 691 4.02 1.33 10.29
C GLU A 691 3.57 0.35 11.38
N VAL A 692 2.28 0.37 11.62
CA VAL A 692 1.53 -0.56 12.49
C VAL A 692 0.35 -1.06 11.67
N VAL A 693 0.33 -2.36 11.40
CA VAL A 693 -0.59 -2.95 10.44
C VAL A 693 -1.28 -4.15 11.09
N PRO A 694 -2.63 -4.21 11.12
CA PRO A 694 -3.34 -5.45 11.46
C PRO A 694 -2.87 -6.56 10.52
N TYR A 695 -2.45 -7.69 11.06
CA TYR A 695 -1.79 -8.72 10.28
C TYR A 695 -2.37 -10.09 10.64
N SER A 696 -2.92 -10.79 9.63
CA SER A 696 -3.65 -12.06 9.78
C SER A 696 -3.09 -13.29 9.03
N PRO A 697 -2.08 -13.21 8.12
CA PRO A 697 -1.51 -14.45 7.60
C PRO A 697 -0.79 -15.17 8.76
N PHE A 698 -0.78 -16.51 8.73
CA PHE A 698 -0.46 -17.47 9.81
C PHE A 698 -1.61 -17.96 10.68
N GLY A 699 -2.84 -17.49 10.46
CA GLY A 699 -4.02 -18.01 11.16
C GLY A 699 -4.10 -17.60 12.64
N SER A 700 -3.22 -16.71 13.10
CA SER A 700 -3.29 -16.03 14.39
C SER A 700 -3.64 -14.56 14.19
N ARG A 701 -4.23 -13.94 15.22
CA ARG A 701 -4.56 -12.53 15.17
C ARG A 701 -3.37 -11.72 15.65
N ALA A 702 -2.71 -11.00 14.76
CA ALA A 702 -1.51 -10.24 15.09
C ALA A 702 -1.57 -8.78 14.63
N VAL A 703 -0.63 -8.00 15.16
CA VAL A 703 -0.29 -6.65 14.71
C VAL A 703 1.18 -6.64 14.33
N ALA A 704 1.47 -6.26 13.09
CA ALA A 704 2.83 -6.13 12.60
C ALA A 704 3.34 -4.70 12.80
N PHE A 705 4.60 -4.59 13.22
CA PHE A 705 5.33 -3.35 13.41
C PHE A 705 6.52 -3.34 12.46
N THR A 706 6.67 -2.29 11.66
CA THR A 706 7.81 -2.12 10.74
C THR A 706 8.56 -0.82 11.04
N GLY A 707 9.87 -0.79 10.79
CA GLY A 707 10.67 0.43 10.97
C GLY A 707 12.17 0.20 11.09
N ASP A 708 12.87 1.19 11.63
CA ASP A 708 14.35 1.22 11.67
C ASP A 708 14.94 0.45 12.87
N PHE A 709 14.12 -0.31 13.60
CA PHE A 709 14.55 -1.06 14.77
C PHE A 709 15.28 -2.35 14.38
N GLN A 710 16.29 -2.69 15.17
CA GLN A 710 17.11 -3.89 14.96
C GLN A 710 16.99 -4.88 16.13
N SER A 711 16.27 -4.49 17.19
CA SER A 711 16.09 -5.33 18.36
C SER A 711 14.76 -5.05 19.05
N LEU A 712 14.16 -6.14 19.54
CA LEU A 712 13.10 -6.14 20.52
C LEU A 712 13.72 -6.14 21.91
N TYR A 713 13.15 -5.36 22.81
CA TYR A 713 13.48 -5.48 24.22
C TYR A 713 12.66 -6.59 24.84
N THR A 714 13.20 -7.26 25.85
CA THR A 714 12.47 -8.21 26.68
C THR A 714 12.79 -7.94 28.14
N GLY A 715 11.80 -8.13 29.02
CA GLY A 715 11.92 -7.77 30.43
C GLY A 715 11.40 -6.34 30.73
N ASP A 716 11.88 -5.77 31.82
CA ASP A 716 11.55 -4.41 32.26
C ASP A 716 12.33 -3.38 31.43
N VAL A 717 11.70 -2.25 31.08
CA VAL A 717 12.30 -1.15 30.31
C VAL A 717 13.60 -0.62 30.96
N SER A 718 13.76 -0.78 32.26
CA SER A 718 14.94 -0.35 33.01
C SER A 718 16.19 -1.22 32.84
N ASP A 719 16.05 -2.49 32.43
CA ASP A 719 17.18 -3.42 32.17
C ASP A 719 16.79 -4.47 31.11
N PRO A 720 16.65 -4.06 29.83
CA PRO A 720 16.11 -4.93 28.80
C PRO A 720 17.15 -5.91 28.26
N THR A 721 16.74 -7.18 28.07
CA THR A 721 17.48 -8.11 27.21
C THR A 721 17.09 -7.88 25.75
N GLU A 722 18.08 -7.61 24.89
CA GLU A 722 17.87 -7.39 23.46
C GLU A 722 17.76 -8.71 22.69
N ILE A 723 16.67 -8.83 21.94
CA ILE A 723 16.41 -9.88 20.97
C ILE A 723 16.57 -9.28 19.58
N ARG A 724 17.32 -9.94 18.70
CA ARG A 724 17.53 -9.45 17.33
C ARG A 724 16.20 -9.44 16.55
N ALA A 725 15.96 -8.35 15.83
CA ALA A 725 14.90 -8.21 14.83
C ALA A 725 15.46 -7.49 13.59
N ASN A 726 14.80 -7.60 12.44
CA ASN A 726 15.26 -6.97 11.21
C ASN A 726 14.27 -5.90 10.72
N GLY A 727 13.80 -5.04 11.63
CA GLY A 727 12.82 -3.99 11.32
C GLY A 727 11.40 -4.50 11.05
N LEU A 728 11.12 -5.76 11.38
CA LEU A 728 9.79 -6.36 11.38
C LEU A 728 9.61 -7.16 12.67
N ALA A 729 8.47 -6.95 13.34
CA ALA A 729 8.05 -7.71 14.50
C ALA A 729 6.54 -7.85 14.52
N MET A 730 6.03 -8.92 15.13
CA MET A 730 4.60 -9.18 15.19
C MET A 730 4.16 -9.47 16.62
N TRP A 731 3.05 -8.86 17.03
CA TRP A 731 2.45 -9.05 18.33
C TRP A 731 1.16 -9.85 18.20
N ASP A 732 1.07 -11.01 18.88
CA ASP A 732 -0.16 -11.80 18.95
C ASP A 732 -1.10 -11.17 19.98
N THR A 733 -2.26 -10.70 19.52
CA THR A 733 -3.22 -9.97 20.37
C THR A 733 -3.98 -10.88 21.34
N LEU A 734 -4.01 -12.19 21.08
CA LEU A 734 -4.67 -13.18 21.93
C LEU A 734 -3.71 -13.74 22.98
N ALA A 735 -2.48 -14.06 22.58
CA ALA A 735 -1.46 -14.60 23.46
C ALA A 735 -0.79 -13.53 24.33
N GLY A 736 -0.79 -12.26 23.89
CA GLY A 736 -0.15 -11.15 24.60
C GLY A 736 1.38 -11.24 24.59
N GLY A 737 1.97 -11.45 23.40
CA GLY A 737 3.41 -11.58 23.25
C GLY A 737 3.89 -11.44 21.79
N TRP A 738 5.20 -11.23 21.64
CA TRP A 738 5.85 -11.28 20.32
C TRP A 738 5.75 -12.69 19.70
N THR A 739 5.42 -12.76 18.42
CA THR A 739 5.21 -14.00 17.65
C THR A 739 6.01 -13.98 16.35
N ASN A 740 6.17 -15.15 15.72
CA ASN A 740 7.00 -15.32 14.53
C ASN A 740 6.47 -14.52 13.32
N THR A 741 7.42 -14.09 12.48
CA THR A 741 7.21 -13.23 11.32
C THR A 741 7.30 -14.00 10.01
N PRO A 742 6.82 -13.43 8.88
CA PRO A 742 7.31 -13.87 7.59
C PRO A 742 8.82 -13.64 7.51
N TYR A 743 9.54 -14.53 6.82
CA TYR A 743 10.95 -14.32 6.59
C TYR A 743 11.13 -13.30 5.46
N LEU A 744 11.58 -12.09 5.81
CA LEU A 744 12.02 -11.07 4.86
C LEU A 744 13.47 -10.71 5.19
N GLN A 745 14.39 -10.89 4.23
CA GLN A 745 15.81 -10.66 4.47
C GLN A 745 16.20 -9.15 4.44
N SER A 746 15.33 -8.30 4.98
CA SER A 746 15.51 -6.88 5.33
C SER A 746 14.18 -6.35 5.90
N SER A 747 14.18 -5.17 6.51
CA SER A 747 12.93 -4.48 6.84
C SER A 747 12.12 -4.22 5.58
N PRO A 748 10.80 -4.48 5.57
CA PRO A 748 9.92 -3.97 4.52
C PRO A 748 9.88 -2.44 4.58
N SER A 749 9.72 -1.81 3.40
CA SER A 749 9.46 -0.37 3.28
C SER A 749 7.99 -0.04 3.43
N VAL A 750 7.12 -0.98 3.04
CA VAL A 750 5.67 -0.93 3.25
C VAL A 750 5.17 -2.33 3.56
N LEU A 751 4.21 -2.43 4.46
CA LEU A 751 3.40 -3.62 4.70
C LEU A 751 1.92 -3.21 4.64
N HIS A 752 1.11 -3.99 3.93
CA HIS A 752 -0.32 -3.78 3.85
C HIS A 752 -1.03 -5.11 4.01
N ALA A 753 -2.05 -5.17 4.85
CA ALA A 753 -2.94 -6.33 4.92
C ALA A 753 -4.36 -5.84 5.13
N HIS A 754 -5.31 -6.57 4.55
CA HIS A 754 -6.72 -6.28 4.77
C HIS A 754 -7.12 -6.61 6.22
N GLU A 755 -8.01 -5.80 6.79
CA GLU A 755 -8.67 -6.14 8.05
C GLU A 755 -9.37 -7.50 7.94
N TYR A 756 -9.44 -8.23 9.06
CA TYR A 756 -10.00 -9.58 9.17
C TYR A 756 -11.36 -9.72 8.47
N GLN A 757 -11.36 -10.17 7.22
CA GLN A 757 -12.56 -10.54 6.50
C GLN A 757 -12.62 -12.06 6.39
N ASN A 758 -13.68 -12.67 6.92
CA ASN A 758 -13.88 -14.12 6.93
C ASN A 758 -13.92 -14.78 5.52
N ASN A 759 -13.93 -13.99 4.45
CA ASN A 759 -14.13 -14.42 3.06
C ASN A 759 -12.96 -14.10 2.12
N VAL A 760 -11.86 -13.50 2.60
CA VAL A 760 -10.68 -13.18 1.79
C VAL A 760 -9.53 -14.07 2.24
N GLU A 761 -8.79 -14.68 1.31
CA GLU A 761 -7.55 -15.36 1.67
C GLU A 761 -6.62 -14.37 2.37
N ASN A 762 -6.28 -14.61 3.65
CA ASN A 762 -5.44 -13.75 4.47
C ASN A 762 -4.07 -13.56 3.80
N THR A 763 -3.96 -12.51 3.00
CA THR A 763 -2.79 -12.19 2.20
C THR A 763 -2.34 -10.80 2.57
N ALA A 764 -1.09 -10.68 3.03
CA ALA A 764 -0.43 -9.40 3.21
C ALA A 764 0.42 -9.09 1.97
N LEU A 765 0.56 -7.81 1.66
CA LEU A 765 1.43 -7.27 0.63
C LEU A 765 2.62 -6.61 1.32
N ALA A 766 3.83 -6.95 0.91
CA ALA A 766 5.03 -6.28 1.36
C ALA A 766 5.82 -5.76 0.16
N ALA A 767 6.42 -4.59 0.30
CA ALA A 767 7.42 -4.13 -0.65
C ALA A 767 8.69 -3.65 0.04
N GLY A 768 9.83 -3.93 -0.56
CA GLY A 768 11.13 -3.61 0.01
C GLY A 768 12.28 -4.24 -0.77
N ARG A 769 13.50 -4.01 -0.30
CA ARG A 769 14.73 -4.47 -0.95
C ARG A 769 15.23 -5.77 -0.35
N PHE A 770 14.51 -6.85 -0.63
CA PHE A 770 14.78 -8.17 -0.06
C PHE A 770 15.82 -8.94 -0.91
N SER A 771 16.71 -9.70 -0.27
CA SER A 771 17.51 -10.74 -0.96
C SER A 771 16.85 -12.12 -0.92
N ALA A 772 15.95 -12.34 0.04
CA ALA A 772 15.14 -13.55 0.12
C ALA A 772 13.82 -13.26 0.84
N ALA A 773 12.79 -14.04 0.51
CA ALA A 773 11.52 -14.05 1.21
C ALA A 773 10.96 -15.47 1.36
N ALA A 774 10.33 -15.77 2.49
CA ALA A 774 9.58 -17.00 2.74
C ALA A 774 8.34 -16.71 3.61
N ALA A 775 7.40 -17.65 3.60
CA ALA A 775 6.12 -17.51 4.28
C ALA A 775 6.32 -17.41 5.79
N LEU A 776 7.17 -18.25 6.38
CA LEU A 776 7.44 -18.25 7.81
C LEU A 776 8.94 -18.16 8.08
N GLU A 777 9.33 -17.32 9.03
CA GLU A 777 10.68 -17.30 9.60
C GLU A 777 10.87 -18.49 10.55
N ALA A 778 11.89 -19.29 10.28
CA ALA A 778 12.23 -20.46 11.06
C ALA A 778 13.69 -20.84 10.81
N ASN A 779 14.49 -20.92 11.87
CA ASN A 779 15.92 -21.20 11.73
C ASN A 779 16.20 -22.69 11.92
N GLY A 780 16.21 -23.40 10.79
CA GLY A 780 16.73 -24.78 10.69
C GLY A 780 15.86 -25.87 11.31
N ALA A 781 14.70 -25.55 11.89
CA ALA A 781 13.74 -26.54 12.37
C ALA A 781 12.29 -26.05 12.30
N VAL A 782 11.37 -26.88 11.79
CA VAL A 782 9.93 -26.59 11.69
C VAL A 782 9.09 -27.83 11.94
N LEU A 783 7.82 -27.63 12.29
CA LEU A 783 6.83 -28.66 12.43
C LEU A 783 5.78 -28.54 11.32
N LEU A 784 5.50 -29.64 10.64
CA LEU A 784 4.35 -29.77 9.77
C LEU A 784 3.20 -30.39 10.57
N SER A 785 2.14 -29.63 10.78
CA SER A 785 0.96 -30.10 11.49
C SER A 785 0.09 -31.02 10.60
N PRO A 786 -0.76 -31.87 11.20
CA PRO A 786 -1.75 -32.66 10.46
C PRO A 786 -2.70 -31.81 9.60
N GLN A 787 -2.89 -30.54 9.97
CA GLN A 787 -3.73 -29.56 9.27
C GLN A 787 -3.00 -28.75 8.19
N GLN A 788 -1.83 -29.19 7.69
CA GLN A 788 -1.11 -28.55 6.57
C GLN A 788 -0.40 -27.25 6.90
N ASN A 789 -0.35 -26.88 8.17
CA ASN A 789 0.28 -25.63 8.55
C ASN A 789 1.74 -25.89 8.88
N ILE A 790 2.60 -25.08 8.30
CA ILE A 790 3.99 -25.02 8.70
C ILE A 790 4.05 -24.15 9.96
N GLN A 791 4.63 -24.70 11.01
CA GLN A 791 4.79 -24.01 12.28
C GLN A 791 6.27 -23.94 12.63
N ALA A 792 6.72 -22.73 12.95
CA ALA A 792 7.99 -22.53 13.60
C ALA A 792 7.86 -23.09 15.01
N ILE A 793 8.88 -23.83 15.43
CA ILE A 793 8.88 -24.53 16.71
C ILE A 793 9.55 -23.72 17.81
N ASP A 794 10.27 -22.67 17.43
CA ASP A 794 10.82 -21.66 18.30
C ASP A 794 9.89 -20.45 18.45
N MET A 795 10.06 -19.77 19.58
CA MET A 795 9.56 -18.42 19.79
C MET A 795 10.53 -17.42 19.20
N MET A 796 9.98 -16.34 18.68
CA MET A 796 10.75 -15.19 18.22
C MET A 796 11.83 -14.78 19.22
N GLY A 797 13.05 -14.66 18.71
CA GLY A 797 14.25 -14.33 19.45
C GLY A 797 14.96 -15.47 20.15
N PHE A 798 14.29 -16.61 20.34
CA PHE A 798 14.90 -17.79 20.94
C PHE A 798 15.32 -18.81 19.89
N GLU A 799 15.47 -18.39 18.63
CA GLU A 799 15.86 -19.25 17.52
C GLU A 799 17.34 -19.65 17.57
N LEU A 800 17.68 -20.64 16.76
CA LEU A 800 19.08 -21.01 16.54
C LEU A 800 19.79 -19.91 15.74
N GLN A 801 20.97 -19.50 16.20
CA GLN A 801 21.77 -18.44 15.60
C GLN A 801 22.97 -19.00 14.83
N PRO A 802 23.46 -18.32 13.78
CA PRO A 802 24.73 -18.65 13.14
C PRO A 802 25.89 -18.65 14.14
N SER A 803 26.88 -19.52 13.94
CA SER A 803 28.12 -19.50 14.70
C SER A 803 28.96 -18.25 14.36
N PRO A 804 29.99 -17.89 15.18
CA PRO A 804 30.78 -16.66 14.98
C PRO A 804 31.50 -16.53 13.64
N ASP A 805 31.75 -17.66 12.96
CA ASP A 805 32.29 -17.74 11.61
C ASP A 805 31.23 -17.55 10.51
N GLY A 806 29.97 -17.29 10.89
CA GLY A 806 28.84 -17.04 9.99
C GLY A 806 28.19 -18.31 9.45
N GLN A 807 28.59 -19.50 9.90
CA GLN A 807 28.00 -20.76 9.44
C GLN A 807 26.70 -21.07 10.22
N PHE A 808 25.71 -21.63 9.53
CA PHE A 808 24.46 -22.08 10.14
C PHE A 808 23.96 -23.35 9.46
N VAL A 809 23.82 -24.43 10.20
CA VAL A 809 23.19 -25.67 9.72
C VAL A 809 22.66 -26.50 10.89
N VAL A 810 21.47 -27.08 10.73
CA VAL A 810 21.00 -28.18 11.57
C VAL A 810 21.14 -29.48 10.77
N ASN A 811 22.01 -30.38 11.23
CA ASN A 811 22.32 -31.63 10.53
C ASN A 811 21.44 -32.79 11.00
N THR A 812 21.00 -32.78 12.26
CA THR A 812 20.30 -33.91 12.88
C THR A 812 19.32 -33.43 13.95
N GLY A 813 18.24 -34.17 14.12
CA GLY A 813 17.21 -33.95 15.14
C GLY A 813 16.81 -35.27 15.79
N LEU A 814 16.53 -35.23 17.08
CA LEU A 814 16.16 -36.38 17.89
C LEU A 814 15.00 -36.01 18.83
N TRP A 815 13.91 -36.77 18.78
CA TRP A 815 12.91 -36.77 19.84
C TRP A 815 13.42 -37.62 21.01
N TYR A 816 14.08 -36.98 21.97
CA TYR A 816 14.57 -37.63 23.16
C TYR A 816 13.40 -38.05 24.05
N ALA A 817 13.24 -39.35 24.26
CA ALA A 817 12.32 -39.92 25.22
C ALA A 817 13.09 -40.88 26.13
N LYS A 818 12.97 -40.70 27.44
CA LYS A 818 13.67 -41.56 28.43
C LYS A 818 13.23 -43.02 28.33
N ASN A 819 11.92 -43.22 28.15
CA ASN A 819 11.23 -44.48 27.90
C ASN A 819 10.12 -44.22 26.88
N SER A 820 9.51 -45.27 26.30
CA SER A 820 8.41 -45.16 25.31
C SER A 820 7.21 -44.32 25.74
N ASP A 821 7.02 -44.11 27.05
CA ASP A 821 5.84 -43.47 27.63
C ASP A 821 6.12 -42.07 28.22
N ALA A 822 7.35 -41.55 28.07
CA ALA A 822 7.74 -40.24 28.61
C ALA A 822 7.47 -39.10 27.62
N SER A 823 7.21 -37.89 28.14
CA SER A 823 7.17 -36.66 27.33
C SER A 823 8.47 -36.51 26.54
N SER A 824 8.40 -36.55 25.22
CA SER A 824 9.56 -36.40 24.35
C SER A 824 9.98 -34.93 24.26
N ALA A 825 11.28 -34.68 24.24
CA ALA A 825 11.84 -33.35 23.99
C ALA A 825 12.63 -33.37 22.67
N LEU A 826 12.44 -32.34 21.83
CA LEU A 826 13.22 -32.23 20.60
C LEU A 826 14.63 -31.71 20.93
N ILE A 827 15.63 -32.45 20.47
CA ILE A 827 17.04 -32.08 20.54
C ILE A 827 17.56 -32.00 19.12
N VAL A 828 18.27 -30.91 18.79
CA VAL A 828 18.87 -30.70 17.47
C VAL A 828 20.38 -30.57 17.58
N GLY A 829 21.06 -30.98 16.51
CA GLY A 829 22.52 -30.99 16.41
C GLY A 829 22.98 -30.47 15.06
N GLY A 830 24.03 -29.66 15.04
CA GLY A 830 24.56 -29.09 13.80
C GLY A 830 25.73 -28.13 14.03
N ARG A 831 25.68 -26.98 13.36
CA ARG A 831 26.56 -25.84 13.56
C ARG A 831 25.72 -24.58 13.77
N PHE A 832 25.56 -24.19 15.03
CA PHE A 832 24.72 -23.05 15.45
C PHE A 832 25.04 -22.66 16.90
N ARG A 833 24.45 -21.56 17.36
CA ARG A 833 24.44 -21.14 18.77
C ARG A 833 23.02 -20.85 19.26
N THR A 834 22.83 -20.77 20.57
CA THR A 834 21.59 -20.27 21.20
C THR A 834 21.90 -19.03 22.05
N LEU A 835 20.87 -18.25 22.37
CA LEU A 835 20.99 -17.07 23.23
C LEU A 835 21.55 -17.40 24.63
N ASP A 836 21.23 -18.58 25.17
CA ASP A 836 21.70 -19.00 26.49
C ASP A 836 23.12 -19.60 26.48
N GLY A 837 23.82 -19.53 25.34
CA GLY A 837 25.22 -19.86 25.17
C GLY A 837 25.50 -21.29 24.69
N ALA A 838 24.48 -22.10 24.40
CA ALA A 838 24.70 -23.43 23.83
C ALA A 838 25.39 -23.32 22.46
N ALA A 839 26.28 -24.27 22.17
CA ALA A 839 26.91 -24.41 20.86
C ALA A 839 26.62 -25.80 20.29
N ASN A 840 26.14 -25.84 19.05
CA ASN A 840 25.99 -27.02 18.19
C ASN A 840 25.01 -28.12 18.66
N VAL A 841 24.53 -28.08 19.91
CA VAL A 841 23.45 -28.93 20.44
C VAL A 841 22.52 -28.10 21.30
N ALA A 842 21.22 -28.16 20.99
CA ALA A 842 20.19 -27.49 21.76
C ALA A 842 18.95 -28.37 21.92
N ARG A 843 18.24 -28.15 23.03
CA ARG A 843 16.96 -28.78 23.33
C ARG A 843 15.87 -27.72 23.30
N LEU A 844 14.73 -28.06 22.71
CA LEU A 844 13.55 -27.21 22.72
C LEU A 844 12.78 -27.40 24.03
N ASP A 845 12.65 -26.34 24.82
CA ASP A 845 11.84 -26.31 26.04
C ASP A 845 10.92 -25.09 26.01
N ASP A 846 9.60 -25.34 26.02
CA ASP A 846 8.55 -24.32 25.90
C ASP A 846 8.90 -23.29 24.81
N GLY A 847 9.11 -23.73 23.56
CA GLY A 847 9.44 -22.84 22.43
C GLY A 847 10.80 -22.14 22.49
N LYS A 848 11.66 -22.42 23.48
CA LYS A 848 12.99 -21.81 23.59
C LYS A 848 14.07 -22.85 23.38
N TRP A 849 15.04 -22.56 22.52
CA TRP A 849 16.24 -23.38 22.43
C TRP A 849 17.11 -23.14 23.66
N ARG A 850 17.32 -24.22 24.42
CA ARG A 850 18.09 -24.25 25.67
C ARG A 850 19.34 -25.08 25.50
N LYS A 851 20.37 -24.72 26.28
CA LYS A 851 21.58 -25.51 26.39
C LYS A 851 21.33 -26.89 26.97
N VAL A 852 21.83 -27.90 26.27
CA VAL A 852 21.92 -29.29 26.77
C VAL A 852 23.23 -29.49 27.53
N LEU A 853 24.29 -28.83 27.04
CA LEU A 853 25.66 -28.79 27.56
C LEU A 853 26.18 -27.37 27.41
N ASP A 854 27.22 -26.99 28.17
CA ASP A 854 27.78 -25.62 28.08
C ASP A 854 28.36 -25.35 26.68
N GLU A 855 29.21 -26.23 26.12
CA GLU A 855 29.69 -26.10 24.74
C GLU A 855 29.99 -27.48 24.10
N VAL A 856 29.52 -27.70 22.87
CA VAL A 856 30.02 -28.78 21.99
C VAL A 856 30.86 -28.15 20.89
N GLY A 857 32.18 -28.23 21.04
CA GLY A 857 33.15 -27.46 20.23
C GLY A 857 33.28 -27.81 18.75
N GLY A 858 32.65 -28.90 18.29
CA GLY A 858 32.67 -29.32 16.88
C GLY A 858 31.28 -29.46 16.26
N GLU A 859 31.24 -29.57 14.94
CA GLU A 859 30.00 -29.76 14.19
C GLU A 859 29.37 -31.10 14.53
N VAL A 860 28.09 -31.08 14.91
CA VAL A 860 27.33 -32.29 15.25
C VAL A 860 26.65 -32.84 14.00
N LEU A 861 26.76 -34.14 13.79
CA LEU A 861 26.25 -34.87 12.63
C LEU A 861 25.23 -35.93 13.01
N ALA A 862 25.33 -36.49 14.22
CA ALA A 862 24.48 -37.56 14.69
C ALA A 862 24.04 -37.34 16.14
N LEU A 863 22.73 -37.51 16.37
CA LEU A 863 22.14 -37.61 17.69
C LEU A 863 21.40 -38.95 17.80
N ASN A 864 21.56 -39.64 18.92
CA ASN A 864 20.74 -40.80 19.27
C ASN A 864 20.66 -40.96 20.79
N ASN A 865 19.69 -41.70 21.30
CA ASN A 865 19.57 -41.98 22.73
C ASN A 865 19.40 -43.47 23.03
N ALA A 866 20.03 -43.92 24.11
CA ALA A 866 19.77 -45.22 24.72
C ALA A 866 19.53 -45.03 26.22
N ALA A 867 18.34 -45.42 26.69
CA ALA A 867 17.87 -45.11 28.04
C ALA A 867 17.99 -43.59 28.35
N ASN A 868 18.68 -43.22 29.44
CA ASN A 868 18.94 -41.83 29.84
C ASN A 868 20.19 -41.20 29.20
N LEU A 869 20.88 -41.91 28.31
CA LEU A 869 22.12 -41.43 27.68
C LEU A 869 21.83 -40.81 26.30
N LEU A 870 22.29 -39.58 26.09
CA LEU A 870 22.31 -38.90 24.80
C LEU A 870 23.69 -39.03 24.17
N PHE A 871 23.75 -39.58 22.97
CA PHE A 871 24.96 -39.71 22.16
C PHE A 871 25.04 -38.56 21.16
N ILE A 872 26.17 -37.84 21.19
CA ILE A 872 26.44 -36.68 20.34
C ILE A 872 27.67 -36.99 19.50
N GLY A 873 27.46 -37.37 18.24
CA GLY A 873 28.51 -37.68 17.27
C GLY A 873 28.72 -36.54 16.28
N GLY A 874 29.98 -36.27 15.92
CA GLY A 874 30.31 -35.18 15.01
C GLY A 874 31.75 -35.17 14.52
N VAL A 875 32.20 -34.00 14.04
CA VAL A 875 33.58 -33.75 13.61
C VAL A 875 34.40 -33.30 14.82
N ALA A 876 35.50 -33.99 15.12
CA ALA A 876 36.38 -33.63 16.22
C ALA A 876 36.97 -32.22 16.03
N ASN A 877 37.04 -31.48 17.14
CA ASN A 877 37.71 -30.20 17.26
C ASN A 877 38.40 -30.13 18.62
N GLU A 878 39.66 -30.56 18.66
CA GLU A 878 40.45 -30.59 19.89
C GLU A 878 40.64 -29.21 20.52
N THR A 879 40.76 -28.16 19.70
CA THR A 879 40.93 -26.79 20.20
C THR A 879 39.72 -26.29 20.99
N ALA A 880 38.55 -26.87 20.72
CA ALA A 880 37.30 -26.59 21.41
C ALA A 880 36.84 -27.77 22.29
N GLY A 881 37.73 -28.71 22.60
CA GLY A 881 37.48 -29.79 23.57
C GLY A 881 36.55 -30.91 23.10
N PHE A 882 36.19 -31.00 21.81
CA PHE A 882 35.29 -32.03 21.30
C PHE A 882 36.05 -33.13 20.55
N SER A 883 36.03 -34.37 21.05
CA SER A 883 36.75 -35.50 20.46
C SER A 883 35.97 -36.25 19.37
N GLY A 884 34.88 -35.68 18.85
CA GLY A 884 34.02 -36.29 17.82
C GLY A 884 32.90 -37.19 18.36
N LEU A 885 32.95 -37.60 19.64
CA LEU A 885 31.87 -38.28 20.35
C LEU A 885 31.82 -37.80 21.80
N THR A 886 30.64 -37.34 22.23
CA THR A 886 30.33 -37.04 23.63
C THR A 886 29.07 -37.82 24.04
N VAL A 887 29.06 -38.37 25.25
CA VAL A 887 27.89 -39.04 25.82
C VAL A 887 27.44 -38.28 27.05
N LEU A 888 26.16 -37.93 27.11
CA LEU A 888 25.57 -37.16 28.20
C LEU A 888 24.54 -38.00 28.96
N ASP A 889 24.70 -38.09 30.28
CA ASP A 889 23.63 -38.57 31.15
C ASP A 889 22.61 -37.45 31.36
N MET A 890 21.45 -37.58 30.75
CA MET A 890 20.40 -36.56 30.75
C MET A 890 19.71 -36.38 32.11
N ASP A 891 19.78 -37.39 33.00
CA ASP A 891 19.27 -37.28 34.36
C ASP A 891 20.22 -36.47 35.24
N ARG A 892 21.53 -36.69 35.07
CA ARG A 892 22.58 -35.98 35.84
C ARG A 892 23.02 -34.67 35.21
N ARG A 893 22.65 -34.44 33.94
CA ARG A 893 23.13 -33.34 33.08
C ARG A 893 24.66 -33.23 33.10
N LYS A 894 25.35 -34.37 33.01
CA LYS A 894 26.80 -34.46 33.00
C LYS A 894 27.30 -35.43 31.95
N GLU A 895 28.44 -35.08 31.35
CA GLU A 895 29.15 -35.97 30.46
C GLU A 895 29.54 -37.26 31.18
N VAL A 896 29.35 -38.38 30.47
CA VAL A 896 29.81 -39.70 30.88
C VAL A 896 31.20 -39.90 30.28
N GLY A 897 32.17 -40.21 31.11
CA GLY A 897 33.54 -40.48 30.67
C GLY A 897 33.61 -41.78 29.87
N ILE A 898 33.48 -41.69 28.54
CA ILE A 898 33.72 -42.77 27.60
C ILE A 898 35.12 -42.59 27.00
N GLN A 899 35.83 -43.70 26.73
CA GLN A 899 37.18 -43.61 26.19
C GLN A 899 37.14 -43.07 24.75
N HIS A 900 38.05 -42.14 24.41
CA HIS A 900 38.04 -41.43 23.12
C HIS A 900 38.32 -42.35 21.91
N LEU A 901 37.80 -41.92 20.76
CA LEU A 901 38.13 -42.48 19.45
C LEU A 901 39.37 -41.77 18.88
N GLN A 902 40.15 -42.45 18.02
CA GLN A 902 41.29 -41.84 17.31
C GLN A 902 41.22 -42.14 15.82
N GLY A 903 41.64 -41.19 14.99
CA GLY A 903 41.70 -41.30 13.54
C GLY A 903 42.81 -42.22 13.05
N PRO A 904 42.97 -42.38 11.72
CA PRO A 904 44.14 -43.03 11.14
C PRO A 904 45.45 -42.42 11.67
N ASP A 905 46.47 -43.25 11.89
CA ASP A 905 47.79 -42.85 12.43
C ASP A 905 47.78 -42.30 13.87
N GLY A 906 46.67 -42.47 14.62
CA GLY A 906 46.52 -41.99 15.98
C GLY A 906 46.16 -40.50 16.07
N ASP A 907 45.81 -39.87 14.94
CA ASP A 907 45.40 -38.47 14.86
C ASP A 907 43.98 -38.28 15.40
N SER A 908 43.85 -37.60 16.54
CA SER A 908 42.57 -37.29 17.17
C SER A 908 41.84 -36.11 16.52
N THR A 909 42.47 -35.36 15.60
CA THR A 909 41.84 -34.23 14.88
C THR A 909 41.01 -34.67 13.67
N ASN A 910 41.26 -35.87 13.14
CA ASN A 910 40.57 -36.40 11.95
C ASN A 910 39.42 -37.36 12.29
N VAL A 911 39.02 -37.44 13.57
CA VAL A 911 37.90 -38.26 14.01
C VAL A 911 36.59 -37.63 13.55
N ARG A 912 35.76 -38.43 12.88
CA ARG A 912 34.40 -38.04 12.48
C ARG A 912 33.43 -39.15 12.81
N VAL A 913 32.39 -38.86 13.58
CA VAL A 913 31.28 -39.79 13.84
C VAL A 913 30.09 -39.37 12.98
N ASN A 914 29.75 -40.18 11.99
CA ASN A 914 28.66 -39.89 11.05
C ASN A 914 27.31 -40.42 11.53
N LYS A 915 27.30 -41.55 12.26
CA LYS A 915 26.06 -42.18 12.72
C LYS A 915 26.27 -42.91 14.04
N VAL A 916 25.24 -42.87 14.88
CA VAL A 916 25.10 -43.68 16.09
C VAL A 916 23.81 -44.47 15.95
N ALA A 917 23.87 -45.79 16.09
CA ALA A 917 22.73 -46.69 15.95
C ALA A 917 22.57 -47.53 17.22
N ILE A 918 21.33 -47.65 17.71
CA ILE A 918 21.01 -48.36 18.94
C ILE A 918 20.35 -49.69 18.58
N ARG A 919 20.89 -50.79 19.12
CA ARG A 919 20.23 -52.09 18.96
C ARG A 919 19.12 -52.20 19.99
N LYS A 920 17.88 -52.18 19.50
CA LYS A 920 16.66 -52.26 20.33
C LYS A 920 16.74 -53.42 21.33
N ASP A 921 16.24 -53.18 22.55
CA ASP A 921 16.15 -54.13 23.66
C ASP A 921 17.51 -54.72 24.12
N THR A 922 18.62 -54.04 23.84
CA THR A 922 19.97 -54.42 24.29
C THR A 922 20.76 -53.22 24.83
N SER A 923 21.89 -53.47 25.51
CA SER A 923 22.87 -52.44 25.93
C SER A 923 23.82 -51.99 24.83
N MET A 924 23.67 -52.51 23.61
CA MET A 924 24.64 -52.33 22.53
C MET A 924 24.34 -51.07 21.71
N VAL A 925 25.33 -50.17 21.67
CA VAL A 925 25.37 -49.00 20.78
C VAL A 925 26.44 -49.21 19.73
N VAL A 926 26.12 -48.93 18.48
CA VAL A 926 27.07 -49.00 17.36
C VAL A 926 27.40 -47.60 16.90
N VAL A 927 28.69 -47.28 16.87
CA VAL A 927 29.20 -45.98 16.42
C VAL A 927 29.97 -46.19 15.13
N GLY A 928 29.62 -45.43 14.10
CA GLY A 928 30.21 -45.52 12.76
C GLY A 928 30.70 -44.17 12.25
N GLY A 929 31.84 -44.18 11.57
CA GLY A 929 32.46 -42.96 11.05
C GLY A 929 33.85 -43.15 10.46
N ASN A 930 34.68 -42.12 10.59
CA ASN A 930 36.10 -42.10 10.25
C ASN A 930 36.94 -42.09 11.53
N PHE A 931 37.29 -43.27 12.01
CA PHE A 931 38.23 -43.50 13.13
C PHE A 931 38.85 -44.89 12.99
N THR A 932 39.94 -45.18 13.69
CA THR A 932 40.65 -46.48 13.62
C THR A 932 40.71 -47.23 14.94
N THR A 933 40.75 -46.52 16.07
CA THR A 933 40.84 -47.11 17.40
C THR A 933 39.86 -46.47 18.38
N ALA A 934 39.51 -47.25 19.41
CA ALA A 934 38.78 -46.79 20.59
C ALA A 934 39.61 -47.04 21.86
N GLY A 935 39.59 -46.09 22.80
CA GLY A 935 40.36 -46.18 24.05
C GLY A 935 41.87 -46.32 23.87
N GLY A 936 42.42 -45.83 22.74
CA GLY A 936 43.84 -45.75 22.43
C GLY A 936 44.53 -47.07 22.05
N MET A 937 43.92 -48.23 22.31
CA MET A 937 44.52 -49.54 22.03
C MET A 937 43.58 -50.52 21.32
N LEU A 938 42.26 -50.34 21.41
CA LEU A 938 41.31 -51.25 20.79
C LEU A 938 41.18 -50.90 19.31
N SER A 939 41.66 -51.78 18.42
CA SER A 939 41.48 -51.63 16.98
C SER A 939 40.03 -51.93 16.59
N CYS A 940 39.30 -50.91 16.15
CA CYS A 940 37.95 -51.05 15.57
C CYS A 940 37.77 -50.03 14.43
N PRO A 941 38.37 -50.29 13.26
CA PRO A 941 38.39 -49.33 12.17
C PRO A 941 36.99 -49.05 11.63
N TYR A 942 36.65 -47.77 11.61
CA TYR A 942 35.44 -47.14 11.08
C TYR A 942 34.13 -47.49 11.78
N ILE A 943 34.10 -48.56 12.58
CA ILE A 943 32.92 -49.01 13.30
C ILE A 943 33.29 -49.73 14.60
N CYS A 944 32.63 -49.36 15.70
CA CYS A 944 32.87 -49.93 17.02
C CYS A 944 31.55 -50.09 17.78
N THR A 945 31.47 -51.06 18.68
CA THR A 945 30.34 -51.23 19.59
C THR A 945 30.70 -50.76 21.00
N LEU A 946 29.75 -50.15 21.68
CA LEU A 946 29.85 -49.71 23.06
C LEU A 946 28.74 -50.40 23.85
N ASP A 947 29.10 -51.12 24.90
CA ASP A 947 28.14 -51.57 25.91
C ASP A 947 27.92 -50.43 26.91
N ILE A 948 26.69 -49.93 27.00
CA ILE A 948 26.36 -48.78 27.85
C ILE A 948 26.29 -49.11 29.35
N ASN A 949 26.12 -50.38 29.71
CA ASN A 949 26.12 -50.81 31.10
C ASN A 949 27.55 -50.92 31.64
N GLU A 950 28.48 -51.39 30.79
CA GLU A 950 29.88 -51.58 31.16
C GLU A 950 30.77 -50.37 30.78
N SER A 951 30.27 -49.46 29.94
CA SER A 951 31.05 -48.35 29.36
C SER A 951 32.33 -48.84 28.68
N GLN A 952 32.24 -49.98 27.99
CA GLN A 952 33.37 -50.68 27.39
C GLN A 952 33.18 -50.82 25.88
N TRP A 953 34.21 -50.43 25.12
CA TRP A 953 34.28 -50.62 23.68
C TRP A 953 34.60 -52.07 23.31
N SER A 954 34.01 -52.54 22.23
CA SER A 954 34.33 -53.82 21.57
C SER A 954 34.32 -53.64 20.04
N PRO A 955 35.11 -54.39 19.28
CA PRO A 955 34.97 -54.41 17.83
C PRO A 955 33.63 -55.07 17.48
N LEU A 956 32.94 -54.56 16.44
CA LEU A 956 31.67 -55.15 15.99
C LEU A 956 31.85 -56.60 15.48
N SER A 957 32.96 -56.86 14.79
CA SER A 957 33.34 -58.16 14.24
C SER A 957 34.84 -58.40 14.40
N THR A 958 35.24 -59.67 14.35
CA THR A 958 36.65 -60.08 14.23
C THR A 958 37.25 -59.79 12.84
N SER A 959 36.40 -59.56 11.84
CA SER A 959 36.79 -59.17 10.49
C SER A 959 36.72 -57.64 10.31
N THR A 960 37.77 -57.05 9.75
CA THR A 960 37.90 -55.59 9.63
C THR A 960 37.21 -55.05 8.39
N LEU A 961 36.33 -54.07 8.59
CA LEU A 961 35.80 -53.24 7.52
C LEU A 961 36.89 -52.25 7.06
N ILE A 962 37.11 -52.12 5.75
CA ILE A 962 38.16 -51.24 5.19
C ILE A 962 37.48 -50.10 4.44
N GLY A 963 37.12 -49.05 5.16
CA GLY A 963 36.50 -47.85 4.62
C GLY A 963 35.60 -47.14 5.63
N PRO A 964 35.49 -45.81 5.58
CA PRO A 964 34.67 -45.04 6.51
C PRO A 964 33.20 -45.36 6.36
N VAL A 965 32.49 -45.41 7.49
CA VAL A 965 31.04 -45.58 7.53
C VAL A 965 30.37 -44.21 7.44
N VAL A 966 29.43 -44.07 6.51
CA VAL A 966 28.67 -42.83 6.27
C VAL A 966 27.29 -42.90 6.91
N ASP A 967 26.62 -44.05 6.82
CA ASP A 967 25.30 -44.27 7.44
C ASP A 967 25.11 -45.74 7.83
N MET A 968 24.18 -46.01 8.75
CA MET A 968 23.94 -47.34 9.32
C MET A 968 22.45 -47.54 9.63
N LEU A 969 21.96 -48.76 9.40
CA LEU A 969 20.57 -49.13 9.62
C LEU A 969 20.45 -50.53 10.21
N PHE A 970 19.74 -50.65 11.33
CA PHE A 970 19.25 -51.94 11.82
C PHE A 970 18.00 -52.33 11.03
N THR A 971 17.99 -53.56 10.51
CA THR A 971 16.79 -54.22 9.99
C THR A 971 16.39 -55.36 10.92
N GLU A 972 15.28 -56.05 10.65
CA GLU A 972 14.80 -57.14 11.52
C GLU A 972 15.84 -58.25 11.72
N ASN A 973 16.61 -58.60 10.67
CA ASN A 973 17.55 -59.73 10.68
C ASN A 973 19.01 -59.36 10.37
N SER A 974 19.30 -58.13 9.94
CA SER A 974 20.65 -57.71 9.51
C SER A 974 20.98 -56.31 9.99
N PHE A 975 22.27 -55.96 9.97
CA PHE A 975 22.72 -54.60 10.17
C PHE A 975 23.48 -54.09 8.94
N ILE A 976 22.90 -53.10 8.28
CA ILE A 976 23.39 -52.56 7.01
C ILE A 976 24.26 -51.35 7.29
N VAL A 977 25.41 -51.29 6.64
CA VAL A 977 26.30 -50.13 6.68
C VAL A 977 26.56 -49.62 5.28
N ALA A 978 26.51 -48.30 5.14
CA ALA A 978 26.83 -47.57 3.93
C ALA A 978 28.18 -46.87 4.07
N GLY A 979 28.95 -46.82 2.99
CA GLY A 979 30.28 -46.22 3.01
C GLY A 979 31.02 -46.43 1.70
N THR A 980 32.35 -46.44 1.77
CA THR A 980 33.21 -46.75 0.62
C THR A 980 34.21 -47.81 1.04
N PHE A 981 33.87 -49.07 0.76
CA PHE A 981 34.59 -50.23 1.28
C PHE A 981 35.46 -50.88 0.21
N LYS A 982 36.72 -51.19 0.55
CA LYS A 982 37.66 -51.89 -0.34
C LYS A 982 38.06 -53.24 0.23
N ASN A 983 37.66 -54.33 -0.43
CA ASN A 983 38.05 -55.68 -0.01
C ASN A 983 39.16 -56.24 -0.92
N GLY A 984 40.42 -55.88 -0.67
CA GLY A 984 41.56 -56.35 -1.46
C GLY A 984 41.55 -55.83 -2.90
N THR A 985 41.62 -56.72 -3.89
CA THR A 985 41.55 -56.39 -5.34
C THR A 985 40.12 -56.37 -5.92
N GLN A 986 39.10 -56.57 -5.09
CA GLN A 986 37.69 -56.47 -5.48
C GLN A 986 37.30 -55.03 -5.85
N PRO A 987 36.23 -54.82 -6.64
CA PRO A 987 35.67 -53.48 -6.85
C PRO A 987 35.28 -52.82 -5.52
N THR A 988 35.24 -51.49 -5.52
CA THR A 988 34.81 -50.72 -4.34
C THR A 988 33.31 -50.96 -4.12
N LEU A 989 32.93 -51.34 -2.90
CA LEU A 989 31.56 -51.62 -2.52
C LEU A 989 31.00 -50.47 -1.68
N TYR A 990 29.73 -50.14 -1.86
CA TYR A 990 29.10 -49.01 -1.17
C TYR A 990 28.13 -49.42 -0.05
N LEU A 991 27.78 -50.71 0.02
CA LEU A 991 26.97 -51.31 1.08
C LEU A 991 27.61 -52.62 1.55
N GLN A 992 27.49 -52.89 2.84
CA GLN A 992 27.83 -54.17 3.46
C GLN A 992 26.73 -54.54 4.46
N GLN A 993 26.47 -55.84 4.64
CA GLN A 993 25.59 -56.31 5.71
C GLN A 993 26.38 -57.12 6.73
N TYR A 994 26.01 -56.95 8.00
CA TYR A 994 26.56 -57.70 9.11
C TYR A 994 25.50 -58.63 9.72
N SER A 995 25.87 -59.91 9.86
CA SER A 995 25.08 -60.91 10.57
C SER A 995 25.59 -61.03 12.01
N PHE A 996 24.76 -60.67 12.99
CA PHE A 996 25.08 -60.91 14.40
C PHE A 996 25.08 -62.40 14.78
N VAL A 997 24.41 -63.24 13.97
CA VAL A 997 24.35 -64.69 14.18
C VAL A 997 25.66 -65.33 13.73
N ASP A 998 26.15 -64.94 12.55
CA ASP A 998 27.35 -65.53 11.95
C ASP A 998 28.64 -64.76 12.31
N ASN A 999 28.52 -63.61 12.98
CA ASN A 999 29.64 -62.71 13.33
C ASN A 999 30.54 -62.38 12.12
N SER A 1000 29.93 -62.17 10.95
CA SER A 1000 30.64 -61.94 9.70
C SER A 1000 29.97 -60.89 8.81
N TRP A 1001 30.79 -60.24 7.99
CA TRP A 1001 30.36 -59.34 6.92
C TRP A 1001 30.03 -60.14 5.66
N SER A 1002 28.99 -59.72 4.94
CA SER A 1002 28.65 -60.22 3.62
C SER A 1002 28.17 -59.07 2.72
N ASP A 1003 28.28 -59.28 1.41
CA ASP A 1003 27.82 -58.31 0.43
C ASP A 1003 26.29 -58.24 0.42
N VAL A 1004 25.74 -57.04 0.25
CA VAL A 1004 24.31 -56.86 -0.01
C VAL A 1004 24.04 -57.28 -1.46
N PRO A 1005 23.16 -58.26 -1.72
CA PRO A 1005 22.89 -58.72 -3.09
C PRO A 1005 22.47 -57.58 -4.03
N GLY A 1006 23.15 -57.46 -5.17
CA GLY A 1006 22.89 -56.42 -6.17
C GLY A 1006 23.50 -55.04 -5.85
N ALA A 1007 24.19 -54.86 -4.72
CA ALA A 1007 24.85 -53.60 -4.40
C ALA A 1007 26.06 -53.28 -5.30
N ASP A 1008 26.58 -54.26 -6.02
CA ASP A 1008 27.60 -54.11 -7.08
C ASP A 1008 27.08 -53.33 -8.30
N GLN A 1009 25.76 -53.20 -8.43
CA GLN A 1009 25.08 -52.48 -9.52
C GLN A 1009 24.81 -51.00 -9.19
N LEU A 1010 25.18 -50.54 -7.99
CA LEU A 1010 24.97 -49.15 -7.59
C LEU A 1010 25.83 -48.19 -8.43
N PRO A 1011 25.27 -47.07 -8.95
CA PRO A 1011 25.99 -46.14 -9.81
C PRO A 1011 27.18 -45.41 -9.15
N GLY A 1012 27.24 -45.38 -7.81
CA GLY A 1012 28.30 -44.72 -7.06
C GLY A 1012 28.09 -44.78 -5.55
N PRO A 1013 28.80 -43.94 -4.77
CA PRO A 1013 28.74 -43.95 -3.31
C PRO A 1013 27.36 -43.66 -2.72
N VAL A 1014 26.99 -44.44 -1.70
CA VAL A 1014 25.77 -44.26 -0.91
C VAL A 1014 25.99 -43.19 0.16
N THR A 1015 25.05 -42.26 0.26
CA THR A 1015 25.06 -41.16 1.24
C THR A 1015 24.04 -41.35 2.35
N VAL A 1016 22.90 -42.01 2.06
CA VAL A 1016 21.80 -42.22 3.02
C VAL A 1016 21.21 -43.61 2.83
N ILE A 1017 20.93 -44.29 3.94
CA ILE A 1017 20.06 -45.47 3.97
C ILE A 1017 18.91 -45.24 4.94
N SER A 1018 17.70 -45.61 4.52
CA SER A 1018 16.49 -45.48 5.35
C SER A 1018 15.68 -46.76 5.31
N ALA A 1019 15.10 -47.15 6.44
CA ALA A 1019 14.13 -48.24 6.46
C ALA A 1019 13.01 -47.96 5.45
N ALA A 1020 12.53 -49.03 4.82
CA ALA A 1020 11.36 -49.03 3.96
C ALA A 1020 10.37 -50.05 4.50
N SER A 1021 9.09 -49.68 4.49
CA SER A 1021 8.01 -50.61 4.80
C SER A 1021 7.77 -51.54 3.61
N ASN A 1022 7.39 -52.77 3.93
CA ASN A 1022 7.34 -53.87 2.97
C ASN A 1022 5.92 -54.19 2.50
N GLY A 1023 4.90 -53.42 2.90
CA GLY A 1023 3.55 -53.97 2.94
C GLY A 1023 3.50 -55.22 3.84
N GLU A 1024 2.66 -56.20 3.50
CA GLU A 1024 2.47 -57.45 4.28
C GLU A 1024 3.68 -58.42 4.26
N GLU A 1025 4.85 -58.06 3.71
CA GLU A 1025 6.00 -58.96 3.60
C GLU A 1025 7.00 -58.91 4.78
N THR A 1026 7.53 -60.08 5.14
CA THR A 1026 8.38 -60.35 6.32
C THR A 1026 9.90 -60.22 6.07
N ILE A 1027 10.33 -59.55 4.99
CA ILE A 1027 11.75 -59.48 4.59
C ILE A 1027 12.25 -58.03 4.64
N ALA A 1028 13.38 -57.76 5.30
CA ALA A 1028 13.95 -56.41 5.41
C ALA A 1028 14.11 -55.66 4.06
N SER A 1029 13.38 -54.55 3.86
CA SER A 1029 13.58 -53.62 2.75
C SER A 1029 14.09 -52.26 3.22
N PHE A 1030 14.85 -51.57 2.38
CA PHE A 1030 15.36 -50.22 2.66
C PHE A 1030 15.62 -49.41 1.40
N TYR A 1031 15.54 -48.10 1.56
CA TYR A 1031 15.85 -47.08 0.57
C TYR A 1031 17.35 -46.75 0.57
N ILE A 1032 17.92 -46.57 -0.61
CA ILE A 1032 19.34 -46.30 -0.83
C ILE A 1032 19.46 -45.04 -1.69
N VAL A 1033 20.10 -44.00 -1.17
CA VAL A 1033 20.40 -42.79 -1.94
C VAL A 1033 21.90 -42.60 -2.03
N GLY A 1034 22.37 -42.15 -3.19
CA GLY A 1034 23.77 -41.85 -3.40
C GLY A 1034 24.01 -40.93 -4.58
N ILE A 1035 25.28 -40.82 -4.95
CA ILE A 1035 25.77 -39.96 -6.04
C ILE A 1035 26.49 -40.85 -7.06
N SER A 1036 26.21 -40.70 -8.36
CA SER A 1036 26.88 -41.48 -9.40
C SER A 1036 28.38 -41.14 -9.48
N SER A 1037 29.20 -42.14 -9.84
CA SER A 1037 30.65 -41.95 -9.99
C SER A 1037 31.07 -41.42 -11.37
N ASP A 1038 30.10 -41.02 -12.21
CA ASP A 1038 30.36 -40.41 -13.50
C ASP A 1038 30.79 -38.93 -13.35
N SER A 1039 31.11 -38.27 -14.47
CA SER A 1039 31.54 -36.87 -14.47
C SER A 1039 30.49 -35.88 -13.97
N ASP A 1040 29.23 -36.28 -14.02
CA ASP A 1040 28.09 -35.41 -13.78
C ASP A 1040 27.60 -35.50 -12.32
N ALA A 1041 28.10 -36.49 -11.56
CA ALA A 1041 27.82 -36.70 -10.13
C ALA A 1041 26.32 -36.63 -9.83
N THR A 1042 25.52 -37.30 -10.67
CA THR A 1042 24.06 -37.24 -10.57
C THR A 1042 23.57 -38.01 -9.33
N PRO A 1043 22.65 -37.45 -8.53
CA PRO A 1043 22.04 -38.18 -7.43
C PRO A 1043 21.18 -39.32 -7.98
N TYR A 1044 21.33 -40.51 -7.40
CA TYR A 1044 20.53 -41.68 -7.74
C TYR A 1044 19.73 -42.14 -6.53
N PHE A 1045 18.62 -42.81 -6.80
CA PHE A 1045 17.76 -43.36 -5.78
C PHE A 1045 17.37 -44.80 -6.11
N ALA A 1046 17.57 -45.71 -5.16
CA ALA A 1046 17.32 -47.14 -5.31
C ALA A 1046 16.57 -47.71 -4.09
N LYS A 1047 15.98 -48.89 -4.25
CA LYS A 1047 15.36 -49.67 -3.18
C LYS A 1047 15.95 -51.08 -3.16
N PHE A 1048 16.26 -51.58 -1.98
CA PHE A 1048 16.52 -52.99 -1.75
C PHE A 1048 15.26 -53.65 -1.22
N ASP A 1049 14.76 -54.67 -1.92
CA ASP A 1049 13.49 -55.37 -1.62
C ASP A 1049 13.65 -56.61 -0.72
N GLY A 1050 14.84 -56.82 -0.17
CA GLY A 1050 15.18 -58.04 0.58
C GLY A 1050 15.93 -59.09 -0.26
N LYS A 1051 15.93 -58.97 -1.59
CA LYS A 1051 16.63 -59.89 -2.51
C LYS A 1051 17.55 -59.19 -3.50
N SER A 1052 17.18 -58.01 -3.99
CA SER A 1052 17.92 -57.29 -5.02
C SER A 1052 17.78 -55.77 -4.89
N VAL A 1053 18.73 -55.05 -5.47
CA VAL A 1053 18.69 -53.58 -5.58
C VAL A 1053 18.04 -53.19 -6.90
N THR A 1054 17.02 -52.34 -6.84
CA THR A 1054 16.36 -51.77 -8.02
C THR A 1054 16.50 -50.25 -8.00
N ASN A 1055 17.07 -49.66 -9.06
CA ASN A 1055 17.09 -48.21 -9.24
C ASN A 1055 15.68 -47.71 -9.52
N LEU A 1056 15.27 -46.69 -8.77
CA LEU A 1056 13.97 -46.06 -8.89
C LEU A 1056 14.02 -44.98 -9.99
N PRO A 1057 12.96 -44.83 -10.80
CA PRO A 1057 12.89 -43.80 -11.84
C PRO A 1057 12.59 -42.42 -11.23
N PHE A 1058 13.44 -41.97 -10.31
CA PHE A 1058 13.35 -40.69 -9.63
C PHE A 1058 14.30 -39.70 -10.31
N THR A 1059 13.78 -38.57 -10.80
CA THR A 1059 14.57 -37.56 -11.53
C THR A 1059 14.66 -36.28 -10.71
N ILE A 1060 15.86 -36.00 -10.21
CA ILE A 1060 16.23 -34.73 -9.57
C ILE A 1060 17.46 -34.17 -10.28
N ASP A 1061 17.57 -32.85 -10.34
CA ASP A 1061 18.66 -32.16 -11.02
C ASP A 1061 20.00 -32.48 -10.34
N SER A 1062 21.08 -32.55 -11.13
CA SER A 1062 22.41 -32.98 -10.68
C SER A 1062 23.03 -32.05 -9.63
N LYS A 1063 22.51 -30.83 -9.45
CA LYS A 1063 22.90 -29.93 -8.36
C LYS A 1063 22.36 -30.35 -7.01
N SER A 1064 21.48 -31.36 -6.95
CA SER A 1064 20.82 -31.75 -5.72
C SER A 1064 21.74 -32.51 -4.77
N THR A 1065 21.66 -32.22 -3.48
CA THR A 1065 22.24 -33.05 -2.42
C THR A 1065 21.12 -33.59 -1.54
N ILE A 1066 21.04 -34.91 -1.37
CA ILE A 1066 20.08 -35.53 -0.45
C ILE A 1066 20.83 -35.89 0.83
N ARG A 1067 20.34 -35.39 1.97
CA ARG A 1067 20.89 -35.61 3.31
C ARG A 1067 20.04 -36.54 4.18
N GLY A 1068 18.78 -36.75 3.82
CA GLY A 1068 17.90 -37.66 4.56
C GLY A 1068 16.75 -38.15 3.71
N VAL A 1069 16.32 -39.38 4.00
CA VAL A 1069 15.14 -40.02 3.42
C VAL A 1069 14.34 -40.62 4.56
N LEU A 1070 13.04 -40.46 4.54
CA LEU A 1070 12.13 -41.06 5.50
C LEU A 1070 10.85 -41.49 4.78
N GLU A 1071 10.42 -42.72 5.02
CA GLU A 1071 9.08 -43.13 4.62
C GLU A 1071 8.06 -42.77 5.69
N VAL A 1072 6.99 -42.13 5.26
CA VAL A 1072 5.98 -41.55 6.14
C VAL A 1072 4.61 -42.10 5.73
N PRO A 1073 3.78 -42.57 6.68
CA PRO A 1073 2.42 -42.96 6.37
C PRO A 1073 1.65 -41.78 5.75
N ARG A 1074 0.94 -42.02 4.64
CA ARG A 1074 0.10 -41.03 3.97
C ARG A 1074 -0.98 -40.47 4.90
N SER A 1075 -1.45 -41.25 5.88
CA SER A 1075 -2.37 -40.76 6.92
C SER A 1075 -1.78 -39.67 7.81
N ARG A 1076 -0.45 -39.56 7.87
CA ARG A 1076 0.29 -38.52 8.60
C ARG A 1076 0.65 -37.33 7.71
N ILE A 1077 0.41 -37.43 6.40
CA ILE A 1077 0.73 -36.37 5.45
C ILE A 1077 -0.57 -35.78 4.93
N PRO A 1078 -0.75 -34.47 5.05
CA PRO A 1078 -2.00 -33.92 4.62
C PRO A 1078 -2.18 -33.90 3.09
N ASN A 1079 -3.44 -33.95 2.63
CA ASN A 1079 -3.77 -34.06 1.20
C ASN A 1079 -3.27 -32.91 0.29
N SER A 1080 -3.05 -31.68 0.79
CA SER A 1080 -2.53 -30.58 -0.05
C SER A 1080 -1.07 -30.80 -0.46
N VAL A 1081 -0.28 -31.44 0.40
CA VAL A 1081 1.12 -31.79 0.13
C VAL A 1081 1.21 -32.88 -0.94
N LEU A 1082 0.17 -33.71 -1.04
CA LEU A 1082 0.12 -34.85 -1.96
C LEU A 1082 -0.35 -34.46 -3.37
N GLY A 1083 -0.86 -33.24 -3.53
CA GLY A 1083 -1.48 -32.75 -4.76
C GLY A 1083 -2.74 -33.54 -5.14
N ASN A 1084 -3.55 -32.97 -6.03
CA ASN A 1084 -4.63 -33.71 -6.70
C ASN A 1084 -4.03 -34.67 -7.75
N SER A 1085 -3.17 -35.60 -7.35
CA SER A 1085 -2.86 -36.72 -8.22
C SER A 1085 -4.05 -37.67 -8.18
N PRO A 1086 -4.79 -37.84 -9.30
CA PRO A 1086 -5.77 -38.90 -9.38
C PRO A 1086 -5.00 -40.20 -9.14
N THR A 1087 -5.61 -41.07 -8.32
CA THR A 1087 -5.31 -42.50 -8.21
C THR A 1087 -4.11 -42.92 -9.05
N LEU A 1088 -2.96 -43.16 -8.41
CA LEU A 1088 -1.84 -43.88 -9.03
C LEU A 1088 -2.45 -45.14 -9.64
N SER A 1089 -2.72 -45.08 -10.94
CA SER A 1089 -3.45 -46.12 -11.63
C SER A 1089 -2.58 -47.36 -11.50
N ARG A 1090 -3.17 -48.44 -10.98
CA ARG A 1090 -2.55 -49.75 -10.90
C ARG A 1090 -2.13 -50.18 -12.31
N ARG A 1091 -0.91 -49.83 -12.72
CA ARG A 1091 -0.28 -50.29 -13.96
C ARG A 1091 0.62 -51.46 -13.59
N SER A 1092 0.09 -52.64 -13.88
CA SER A 1092 0.76 -53.92 -14.18
C SER A 1092 2.03 -54.29 -13.39
N ASP A 1093 1.92 -55.35 -12.59
CA ASP A 1093 2.92 -56.38 -12.29
C ASP A 1093 4.31 -55.98 -11.75
N SER A 1094 4.54 -54.73 -11.34
CA SER A 1094 5.74 -54.34 -10.57
C SER A 1094 5.35 -53.85 -9.18
N ASP A 1095 6.03 -54.36 -8.14
CA ASP A 1095 5.84 -53.92 -6.76
C ASP A 1095 5.89 -52.39 -6.64
N PRO A 1096 4.93 -51.78 -5.93
CA PRO A 1096 4.90 -50.32 -5.80
C PRO A 1096 6.16 -49.85 -5.07
N VAL A 1097 6.87 -48.89 -5.69
CA VAL A 1097 8.12 -48.31 -5.18
C VAL A 1097 7.99 -47.87 -3.72
N VAL A 1098 6.86 -47.22 -3.40
CA VAL A 1098 6.40 -46.89 -2.05
C VAL A 1098 5.06 -47.60 -1.83
N PRO A 1099 4.85 -48.35 -0.73
CA PRO A 1099 3.60 -49.07 -0.49
C PRO A 1099 2.37 -48.15 -0.49
N SER A 1100 1.21 -48.70 -0.89
CA SER A 1100 -0.04 -47.95 -0.88
C SER A 1100 -0.38 -47.45 0.52
N GLY A 1101 -0.49 -46.14 0.70
CA GLY A 1101 -0.72 -45.53 2.01
C GLY A 1101 0.54 -44.98 2.68
N TYR A 1102 1.68 -44.95 1.99
CA TYR A 1102 2.91 -44.27 2.42
C TYR A 1102 3.38 -43.28 1.35
N VAL A 1103 4.24 -42.36 1.77
CA VAL A 1103 4.89 -41.33 0.94
C VAL A 1103 6.33 -41.23 1.41
N LEU A 1104 7.22 -40.89 0.51
CA LEU A 1104 8.62 -40.71 0.84
C LEU A 1104 8.94 -39.22 0.99
N ALA A 1105 9.43 -38.84 2.16
CA ALA A 1105 9.99 -37.52 2.44
C ALA A 1105 11.50 -37.54 2.20
N MET A 1106 12.01 -36.54 1.51
CA MET A 1106 13.45 -36.32 1.29
C MET A 1106 13.86 -34.95 1.83
N SER A 1107 15.05 -34.86 2.38
CA SER A 1107 15.65 -33.60 2.85
C SER A 1107 17.04 -33.40 2.26
N GLY A 1108 17.42 -32.15 2.06
CA GLY A 1108 18.71 -31.73 1.49
C GLY A 1108 18.57 -30.53 0.55
N ASP A 1109 19.62 -30.18 -0.18
CA ASP A 1109 19.56 -29.14 -1.21
C ASP A 1109 18.95 -29.74 -2.47
N LEU A 1110 17.63 -29.71 -2.63
CA LEU A 1110 16.96 -30.40 -3.74
C LEU A 1110 16.70 -29.44 -4.91
N TYR A 1111 17.01 -29.86 -6.13
CA TYR A 1111 16.69 -29.14 -7.37
C TYR A 1111 15.82 -30.02 -8.26
N LEU A 1112 14.69 -29.48 -8.72
CA LEU A 1112 13.78 -30.15 -9.64
C LEU A 1112 14.35 -30.13 -11.08
N PRO A 1113 13.90 -31.03 -11.98
CA PRO A 1113 14.39 -31.10 -13.37
C PRO A 1113 14.28 -29.81 -14.19
N SER A 1114 13.49 -28.83 -13.73
CA SER A 1114 13.39 -27.48 -14.33
C SER A 1114 14.50 -26.53 -13.89
N GLY A 1115 15.48 -26.99 -13.09
CA GLY A 1115 16.52 -26.17 -12.48
C GLY A 1115 16.04 -25.33 -11.29
N ARG A 1116 14.75 -25.45 -10.91
CA ARG A 1116 14.18 -24.77 -9.75
C ARG A 1116 14.56 -25.52 -8.48
N ARG A 1117 14.99 -24.80 -7.44
CA ARG A 1117 15.31 -25.38 -6.12
C ARG A 1117 14.01 -25.71 -5.38
N ALA A 1118 13.84 -26.96 -4.96
CA ALA A 1118 12.74 -27.42 -4.11
C ALA A 1118 13.01 -26.99 -2.66
N SER A 1119 12.74 -25.71 -2.40
CA SER A 1119 12.96 -24.96 -1.15
C SER A 1119 14.41 -24.85 -0.68
N ASN A 1120 14.74 -23.67 -0.16
CA ASN A 1120 15.65 -23.53 0.97
C ASN A 1120 14.73 -23.30 2.16
#